data_AF-A0A831XBJ4-F1
#
_entry.id   AF-A0A831XBJ4-F1
#
_cell.length_a   1.000
_cell.length_b   1.000
_cell.length_c   1.000
_cell.angle_alpha   90.00
_cell.angle_beta   90.00
_cell.angle_gamma   90.00
#
_symmetry.space_group_name_H-M   'P 1'
#
loop_
_entity.id
_entity.type
_entity.pdbx_description
1 polymer ?
#
loop_
_entity_poly.entity_id
_entity_poly.type
_entity_poly.pdbx_seq_one_letter_code
_entity_poly.pdbx_strand_id
1 'polypeptide(L)'
;MNKLKFVPTFTKLALACSIIFASLPLFSTSVDARESSFVREGSGPLYWSTYEHQYTRNAPIDETTWKNNVDWIAREYKDHGYDMVVTDGWIEPAQRTNENGYIISHNDEWEHDWTYWAQYVQDKGLKLGVYYNPLWVTRSAASDPTKTVVGTNYKVKDIANSSDTFNDELYWVDVTKPGAKEYIQGYIKYFKDMGVPYLRIDFLSWYESGTDKGRVIGVNHGEEKYKTALKWMHEAAGSDMELSLVMPHLNDHAANELPYGDMIRINEDLAHGGWENLSIQRQNWVDNWSQWANPFVGFTGFSDVAGRGSIILDGDFIRMNTFANDHERETIINLFTMAGSPIAITDQVSTIGNHGRFYKNKNMLDLNKQGFVGKPYYNNAKPYSVDPTSRDTERWLGQLPDGSWVVGLFNRSNTKAIRSINYVKDLGLSGSAVTQDLWTNEKLGAITQYNPTLPAHASKVVSVKTNGANPRYQAEVATWMGGANFNNNHKGYNGFGFVDKLAKPGAKVLIAVEAPSDGTYNMTFRYGNATGASSTMKVSTMDESGNTIQAAKTVSFANKANWSEWANKTDSIKLQKGVNLISIERTGSDRGAINLDYIELNTRTSEPYIVNGGFETGDLTGWTEWHPRGQLPRYGVDSYNEYSGDSKLYFWGITAYQQSAHQLVSGLEDGSYTVSTWVKLTLYGKTPKTVRMEVAQYGGNKLFKNISPSTKYQKISATVNVTNGQLDIGFYVDSLGYTSLQIDKVEIVKN
;
A
#
# COMPACT_ATOMS: atom_id res chain seq x y z
N MET A 1 -15.41 32.15 -85.60
CA MET A 1 -16.34 33.24 -85.95
C MET A 1 -17.15 33.60 -84.71
N ASN A 2 -17.06 34.87 -84.29
CA ASN A 2 -18.03 35.64 -83.48
C ASN A 2 -18.34 35.21 -82.03
N LYS A 3 -17.95 36.03 -81.04
CA LYS A 3 -18.77 37.07 -80.34
C LYS A 3 -19.74 36.42 -79.32
N LEU A 4 -19.99 36.88 -78.09
CA LEU A 4 -19.77 38.14 -77.38
C LEU A 4 -20.01 37.88 -75.86
N LYS A 5 -19.22 38.54 -74.99
CA LYS A 5 -19.49 39.23 -73.70
C LYS A 5 -20.75 38.86 -72.85
N PHE A 6 -20.73 38.83 -71.51
CA PHE A 6 -20.40 39.94 -70.60
C PHE A 6 -20.18 39.45 -69.14
N VAL A 7 -19.29 40.15 -68.41
CA VAL A 7 -19.13 40.13 -66.94
C VAL A 7 -20.02 41.23 -66.34
N PRO A 8 -20.52 41.09 -65.11
CA PRO A 8 -20.21 42.14 -64.14
C PRO A 8 -19.78 41.60 -62.76
N THR A 9 -18.77 42.28 -62.24
CA THR A 9 -18.23 42.28 -60.89
C THR A 9 -19.29 42.52 -59.80
N PHE A 10 -19.26 41.72 -58.74
CA PHE A 10 -19.65 42.15 -57.40
C PHE A 10 -18.74 41.53 -56.33
N THR A 11 -18.33 42.42 -55.43
CA THR A 11 -17.45 42.31 -54.27
C THR A 11 -17.82 41.14 -53.35
N LYS A 12 -16.89 40.23 -53.06
CA LYS A 12 -17.02 39.27 -51.95
C LYS A 12 -16.21 39.77 -50.75
N LEU A 13 -16.94 40.25 -49.75
CA LEU A 13 -16.49 40.38 -48.37
C LEU A 13 -16.18 38.95 -47.87
N ALA A 14 -14.91 38.66 -47.57
CA ALA A 14 -14.51 37.39 -47.00
C ALA A 14 -14.95 37.34 -45.53
N LEU A 15 -16.03 36.61 -45.24
CA LEU A 15 -16.37 36.19 -43.89
C LEU A 15 -15.55 34.94 -43.58
N ALA A 16 -14.44 35.12 -42.87
CA ALA A 16 -13.67 34.02 -42.30
C ALA A 16 -14.46 33.42 -41.13
N CYS A 17 -15.30 32.40 -41.40
CA CYS A 17 -15.79 31.51 -40.36
C CYS A 17 -14.69 30.48 -40.07
N SER A 18 -13.83 30.80 -39.10
CA SER A 18 -12.97 29.81 -38.44
C SER A 18 -13.87 28.84 -37.67
N ILE A 19 -14.12 27.66 -38.25
CA ILE A 19 -14.66 26.52 -37.51
C ILE A 19 -13.54 26.07 -36.57
N ILE A 20 -13.64 26.48 -35.31
CA ILE A 20 -12.84 25.94 -34.21
C ILE A 20 -13.31 24.49 -34.05
N PHE A 21 -12.55 23.54 -34.59
CA PHE A 21 -12.57 22.17 -34.08
C PHE A 21 -12.02 22.25 -32.65
N ALA A 22 -12.90 22.46 -31.68
CA ALA A 22 -12.60 22.11 -30.31
C ALA A 22 -12.48 20.59 -30.29
N SER A 23 -11.25 20.09 -30.39
CA SER A 23 -10.91 18.76 -29.92
C SER A 23 -11.26 18.74 -28.43
N LEU A 24 -12.48 18.29 -28.10
CA LEU A 24 -12.80 17.87 -26.75
C LEU A 24 -11.75 16.79 -26.43
N PRO A 25 -10.86 17.00 -25.44
CA PRO A 25 -10.05 15.91 -24.97
C PRO A 25 -11.04 14.84 -24.50
N LEU A 26 -10.91 13.62 -25.02
CA LEU A 26 -11.51 12.46 -24.39
C LEU A 26 -11.02 12.47 -22.95
N PHE A 27 -11.89 12.89 -22.04
CA PHE A 27 -11.61 12.86 -20.63
C PHE A 27 -11.64 11.39 -20.24
N SER A 28 -10.47 10.75 -20.13
CA SER A 28 -10.39 9.54 -19.32
C SER A 28 -10.77 9.96 -17.90
N THR A 29 -11.91 9.46 -17.43
CA THR A 29 -12.21 9.48 -16.01
C THR A 29 -11.14 8.59 -15.38
N SER A 30 -10.38 9.15 -14.45
CA SER A 30 -9.45 8.37 -13.66
C SER A 30 -10.27 7.36 -12.87
N VAL A 31 -10.01 6.09 -13.09
CA VAL A 31 -10.73 5.01 -12.44
C VAL A 31 -9.98 4.64 -11.16
N ASP A 32 -10.68 4.67 -10.02
CA ASP A 32 -10.12 4.24 -8.75
C ASP A 32 -10.15 2.72 -8.64
N ALA A 33 -9.11 2.13 -8.05
CA ALA A 33 -9.08 0.72 -7.74
C ALA A 33 -10.12 0.36 -6.67
N ARG A 34 -10.56 -0.90 -6.66
CA ARG A 34 -11.39 -1.45 -5.60
C ARG A 34 -10.69 -1.27 -4.25
N GLU A 35 -11.38 -0.67 -3.29
CA GLU A 35 -10.88 -0.62 -1.91
C GLU A 35 -11.36 -1.86 -1.13
N SER A 36 -10.45 -2.79 -0.85
CA SER A 36 -10.68 -3.98 -0.02
C SER A 36 -9.52 -4.21 0.96
N SER A 37 -9.69 -5.07 1.97
CA SER A 37 -8.59 -5.44 2.86
C SER A 37 -7.44 -6.12 2.11
N PHE A 38 -7.76 -6.96 1.12
CA PHE A 38 -6.79 -7.73 0.34
C PHE A 38 -5.80 -6.81 -0.40
N VAL A 39 -6.30 -5.79 -1.09
CA VAL A 39 -5.42 -4.85 -1.79
C VAL A 39 -4.65 -3.92 -0.83
N ARG A 40 -5.21 -3.61 0.36
CA ARG A 40 -4.51 -2.78 1.38
C ARG A 40 -3.33 -3.52 2.00
N GLU A 41 -3.46 -4.83 2.21
CA GLU A 41 -2.36 -5.70 2.63
C GLU A 41 -1.22 -5.69 1.62
N GLY A 42 -1.51 -5.62 0.31
CA GLY A 42 -0.54 -5.31 -0.74
C GLY A 42 -0.02 -6.52 -1.49
N SER A 43 0.62 -7.48 -0.81
CA SER A 43 1.07 -8.71 -1.46
C SER A 43 -0.09 -9.70 -1.64
N GLY A 44 -0.11 -10.41 -2.76
CA GLY A 44 -1.11 -11.43 -3.03
C GLY A 44 -1.01 -12.66 -2.10
N PRO A 45 -2.07 -13.49 -2.09
CA PRO A 45 -2.19 -14.63 -1.19
C PRO A 45 -1.18 -15.75 -1.46
N LEU A 46 -0.89 -16.52 -0.41
CA LEU A 46 -0.11 -17.76 -0.49
C LEU A 46 -1.07 -18.95 -0.47
N TYR A 47 -1.13 -19.74 -1.54
CA TYR A 47 -2.10 -20.83 -1.63
C TYR A 47 -1.62 -21.99 -2.49
N TRP A 48 -2.35 -23.09 -2.43
CA TRP A 48 -2.22 -24.21 -3.36
C TRP A 48 -3.43 -24.28 -4.29
N SER A 49 -3.21 -24.53 -5.58
CA SER A 49 -4.24 -24.75 -6.61
C SER A 49 -4.16 -26.16 -7.19
N THR A 50 -5.32 -26.71 -7.54
CA THR A 50 -5.42 -28.03 -8.18
C THR A 50 -4.84 -28.07 -9.61
N TYR A 51 -4.63 -26.91 -10.26
CA TYR A 51 -4.34 -26.75 -11.71
C TYR A 51 -3.41 -27.80 -12.35
N GLU A 52 -2.29 -28.20 -11.73
CA GLU A 52 -1.39 -29.23 -12.29
C GLU A 52 -2.12 -30.53 -12.59
N HIS A 53 -3.02 -30.97 -11.70
CA HIS A 53 -3.79 -32.19 -11.91
C HIS A 53 -4.59 -32.05 -13.20
N GLN A 54 -5.40 -31.01 -13.28
CA GLN A 54 -6.26 -30.78 -14.42
C GLN A 54 -5.49 -30.63 -15.72
N TYR A 55 -4.44 -29.80 -15.73
CA TYR A 55 -3.63 -29.58 -16.93
C TYR A 55 -2.95 -30.87 -17.43
N THR A 56 -2.35 -31.66 -16.52
CA THR A 56 -1.58 -32.85 -16.91
C THR A 56 -2.46 -34.06 -17.27
N ARG A 57 -3.67 -34.14 -16.72
CA ARG A 57 -4.63 -35.24 -16.96
C ARG A 57 -5.69 -34.89 -17.99
N ASN A 58 -5.88 -33.60 -18.26
CA ASN A 58 -7.03 -33.06 -19.00
C ASN A 58 -8.37 -33.56 -18.44
N ALA A 59 -8.53 -33.50 -17.11
CA ALA A 59 -9.68 -34.01 -16.38
C ALA A 59 -9.87 -33.27 -15.04
N PRO A 60 -11.09 -33.15 -14.49
CA PRO A 60 -11.29 -32.60 -13.15
C PRO A 60 -10.52 -33.43 -12.12
N ILE A 61 -10.08 -32.77 -11.03
CA ILE A 61 -9.41 -33.47 -9.95
C ILE A 61 -10.37 -34.44 -9.25
N ASP A 62 -9.92 -35.68 -9.06
CA ASP A 62 -10.67 -36.65 -8.27
C ASP A 62 -10.61 -36.32 -6.77
N GLU A 63 -11.67 -36.66 -6.04
CA GLU A 63 -11.86 -36.26 -4.65
C GLU A 63 -10.78 -36.84 -3.71
N THR A 64 -10.26 -38.03 -4.01
CA THR A 64 -9.18 -38.64 -3.23
C THR A 64 -7.87 -37.87 -3.41
N THR A 65 -7.53 -37.50 -4.65
CA THR A 65 -6.35 -36.68 -4.93
C THR A 65 -6.48 -35.28 -4.35
N TRP A 66 -7.67 -34.66 -4.40
CA TRP A 66 -7.96 -33.41 -3.70
C TRP A 66 -7.65 -33.55 -2.20
N LYS A 67 -8.27 -34.53 -1.52
CA LYS A 67 -8.07 -34.75 -0.08
C LYS A 67 -6.60 -34.95 0.29
N ASN A 68 -5.87 -35.75 -0.50
CA ASN A 68 -4.46 -36.04 -0.26
C ASN A 68 -3.58 -34.78 -0.34
N ASN A 69 -3.86 -33.87 -1.28
CA ASN A 69 -3.14 -32.62 -1.39
C ASN A 69 -3.53 -31.62 -0.29
N VAL A 70 -4.81 -31.54 0.09
CA VAL A 70 -5.25 -30.74 1.26
C VAL A 70 -4.52 -31.18 2.53
N ASP A 71 -4.48 -32.48 2.81
CA ASP A 71 -3.77 -33.04 3.96
C ASP A 71 -2.26 -32.77 3.92
N TRP A 72 -1.67 -32.71 2.72
CA TRP A 72 -0.27 -32.38 2.52
C TRP A 72 0.03 -30.89 2.76
N ILE A 73 -0.78 -29.97 2.22
CA ILE A 73 -0.63 -28.53 2.44
C ILE A 73 -0.78 -28.19 3.92
N ALA A 74 -1.79 -28.76 4.58
CA ALA A 74 -2.02 -28.57 6.02
C ALA A 74 -0.82 -28.99 6.86
N ARG A 75 -0.12 -30.06 6.45
CA ARG A 75 1.02 -30.63 7.17
C ARG A 75 2.34 -29.89 6.89
N GLU A 76 2.59 -29.48 5.65
CA GLU A 76 3.94 -29.06 5.22
C GLU A 76 4.09 -27.56 4.95
N TYR A 77 2.98 -26.84 4.68
CA TYR A 77 3.04 -25.46 4.20
C TYR A 77 2.19 -24.46 5.00
N LYS A 78 1.19 -24.93 5.76
CA LYS A 78 0.35 -24.06 6.60
C LYS A 78 1.16 -23.16 7.53
N ASP A 79 2.15 -23.72 8.24
CA ASP A 79 2.99 -22.96 9.18
C ASP A 79 3.93 -21.96 8.49
N HIS A 80 4.05 -22.05 7.16
CA HIS A 80 4.77 -21.10 6.32
C HIS A 80 3.85 -20.01 5.75
N GLY A 81 2.54 -20.06 6.02
CA GLY A 81 1.55 -19.07 5.58
C GLY A 81 0.71 -19.50 4.38
N TYR A 82 0.97 -20.66 3.78
CA TYR A 82 0.09 -21.22 2.74
C TYR A 82 -1.13 -21.84 3.40
N ASP A 83 -2.07 -20.99 3.77
CA ASP A 83 -3.24 -21.35 4.56
C ASP A 83 -4.50 -21.54 3.71
N MET A 84 -4.39 -21.56 2.38
CA MET A 84 -5.52 -21.69 1.46
C MET A 84 -5.29 -22.77 0.39
N VAL A 85 -6.34 -23.53 0.10
CA VAL A 85 -6.41 -24.55 -0.97
C VAL A 85 -7.54 -24.20 -1.92
N VAL A 86 -7.26 -24.18 -3.23
CA VAL A 86 -8.13 -23.59 -4.25
C VAL A 86 -8.39 -24.63 -5.35
N THR A 87 -9.65 -24.83 -5.72
CA THR A 87 -9.99 -25.63 -6.91
C THR A 87 -9.65 -24.87 -8.19
N ASP A 88 -9.73 -25.53 -9.35
CA ASP A 88 -9.47 -24.92 -10.65
C ASP A 88 -10.55 -25.34 -11.67
N GLY A 89 -10.29 -25.22 -12.98
CA GLY A 89 -11.24 -25.51 -14.05
C GLY A 89 -11.58 -26.99 -14.25
N TRP A 90 -11.96 -27.34 -15.47
CA TRP A 90 -12.55 -28.65 -15.83
C TRP A 90 -13.85 -28.94 -15.07
N ILE A 91 -14.63 -27.89 -14.80
CA ILE A 91 -15.85 -27.94 -14.00
C ILE A 91 -17.08 -28.38 -14.79
N GLU A 92 -16.96 -28.59 -16.11
CA GLU A 92 -18.07 -28.96 -16.98
C GLU A 92 -18.86 -30.19 -16.50
N PRO A 93 -18.22 -31.23 -15.92
CA PRO A 93 -18.95 -32.37 -15.36
C PRO A 93 -19.74 -32.07 -14.07
N ALA A 94 -19.58 -30.90 -13.44
CA ALA A 94 -20.35 -30.52 -12.26
C ALA A 94 -21.75 -30.03 -12.65
N GLN A 95 -22.69 -30.97 -12.78
CA GLN A 95 -24.06 -30.70 -13.20
C GLN A 95 -25.08 -30.85 -12.05
N ARG A 96 -24.69 -31.36 -10.88
CA ARG A 96 -25.56 -31.35 -9.69
C ARG A 96 -25.62 -29.94 -9.09
N THR A 97 -26.84 -29.42 -8.95
CA THR A 97 -27.09 -28.07 -8.43
C THR A 97 -28.15 -28.05 -7.33
N ASN A 98 -28.06 -27.07 -6.43
CA ASN A 98 -29.11 -26.78 -5.45
C ASN A 98 -30.39 -26.24 -6.12
N GLU A 99 -31.40 -25.85 -5.36
CA GLU A 99 -32.67 -25.30 -5.86
C GLU A 99 -32.52 -24.00 -6.66
N ASN A 100 -31.40 -23.28 -6.50
CA ASN A 100 -31.12 -22.02 -7.17
C ASN A 100 -30.22 -22.15 -8.41
N GLY A 101 -29.79 -23.38 -8.74
CA GLY A 101 -28.92 -23.65 -9.89
C GLY A 101 -27.43 -23.50 -9.59
N TYR A 102 -27.02 -23.48 -8.31
CA TYR A 102 -25.62 -23.40 -7.91
C TYR A 102 -25.01 -24.79 -7.72
N ILE A 103 -23.81 -25.04 -8.25
CA ILE A 103 -23.14 -26.34 -8.17
C ILE A 103 -22.86 -26.71 -6.72
N ILE A 104 -23.09 -27.98 -6.37
CA ILE A 104 -22.92 -28.45 -4.99
C ILE A 104 -21.55 -29.06 -4.72
N SER A 105 -20.79 -29.43 -5.75
CA SER A 105 -19.43 -29.98 -5.65
C SER A 105 -18.59 -29.59 -6.87
N HIS A 106 -17.26 -29.77 -6.80
CA HIS A 106 -16.35 -29.47 -7.91
C HIS A 106 -16.60 -30.34 -9.15
N ASN A 107 -17.08 -31.56 -8.93
CA ASN A 107 -17.39 -32.56 -9.95
C ASN A 107 -18.54 -33.44 -9.44
N ASP A 108 -19.36 -34.00 -10.32
CA ASP A 108 -20.49 -34.86 -9.94
C ASP A 108 -20.07 -36.21 -9.36
N GLU A 109 -18.86 -36.67 -9.70
CA GLU A 109 -18.26 -37.89 -9.14
C GLU A 109 -17.71 -37.71 -7.72
N TRP A 110 -17.68 -36.49 -7.18
CA TRP A 110 -17.34 -36.28 -5.77
C TRP A 110 -18.47 -36.78 -4.89
N GLU A 111 -18.11 -37.58 -3.89
CA GLU A 111 -19.01 -38.09 -2.86
C GLU A 111 -19.54 -36.95 -1.98
N HIS A 112 -18.72 -35.95 -1.68
CA HIS A 112 -19.06 -34.85 -0.78
C HIS A 112 -19.26 -33.50 -1.49
N ASP A 113 -20.11 -32.67 -0.87
CA ASP A 113 -20.42 -31.33 -1.34
C ASP A 113 -19.43 -30.26 -0.82
N TRP A 114 -19.63 -29.02 -1.25
CA TRP A 114 -18.84 -27.88 -0.82
C TRP A 114 -18.94 -27.60 0.69
N THR A 115 -20.08 -27.88 1.33
CA THR A 115 -20.24 -27.65 2.77
C THR A 115 -19.34 -28.58 3.56
N TYR A 116 -19.30 -29.86 3.18
CA TYR A 116 -18.38 -30.82 3.76
C TYR A 116 -16.92 -30.41 3.54
N TRP A 117 -16.54 -30.05 2.32
CA TRP A 117 -15.14 -29.71 2.02
C TRP A 117 -14.69 -28.40 2.67
N ALA A 118 -15.57 -27.40 2.75
CA ALA A 118 -15.29 -26.18 3.50
C ALA A 118 -15.02 -26.50 4.97
N GLN A 119 -15.86 -27.33 5.61
CA GLN A 119 -15.64 -27.75 7.00
C GLN A 119 -14.35 -28.57 7.15
N TYR A 120 -14.10 -29.54 6.27
CA TYR A 120 -12.89 -30.38 6.32
C TYR A 120 -11.62 -29.53 6.23
N VAL A 121 -11.60 -28.56 5.33
CA VAL A 121 -10.48 -27.64 5.14
C VAL A 121 -10.31 -26.73 6.37
N GLN A 122 -11.40 -26.19 6.92
CA GLN A 122 -11.38 -25.39 8.15
C GLN A 122 -10.90 -26.18 9.38
N ASP A 123 -11.30 -27.44 9.53
CA ASP A 123 -10.84 -28.33 10.61
C ASP A 123 -9.33 -28.60 10.56
N LYS A 124 -8.70 -28.40 9.40
CA LYS A 124 -7.24 -28.47 9.21
C LYS A 124 -6.54 -27.13 9.50
N GLY A 125 -7.31 -26.08 9.79
CA GLY A 125 -6.83 -24.71 9.92
C GLY A 125 -6.45 -24.08 8.59
N LEU A 126 -7.07 -24.52 7.50
CA LEU A 126 -6.91 -23.95 6.16
C LEU A 126 -8.21 -23.24 5.74
N LYS A 127 -8.15 -22.50 4.64
CA LYS A 127 -9.26 -21.82 3.95
C LYS A 127 -9.50 -22.49 2.60
N LEU A 128 -10.78 -22.61 2.21
CA LEU A 128 -11.15 -23.08 0.88
C LEU A 128 -11.29 -21.88 -0.05
N GLY A 129 -10.53 -21.84 -1.14
CA GLY A 129 -10.80 -20.97 -2.29
C GLY A 129 -11.52 -21.76 -3.39
N VAL A 130 -12.30 -21.06 -4.21
CA VAL A 130 -13.08 -21.69 -5.28
C VAL A 130 -12.73 -21.08 -6.63
N TYR A 131 -12.56 -21.92 -7.64
CA TYR A 131 -12.63 -21.52 -9.04
C TYR A 131 -14.05 -21.72 -9.55
N TYR A 132 -14.68 -20.63 -9.97
CA TYR A 132 -15.96 -20.66 -10.68
C TYR A 132 -16.25 -19.28 -11.27
N ASN A 133 -16.83 -19.21 -12.47
CA ASN A 133 -17.38 -17.97 -12.99
C ASN A 133 -18.88 -17.87 -12.68
N PRO A 134 -19.33 -16.91 -11.85
CA PRO A 134 -20.76 -16.72 -11.53
C PRO A 134 -21.67 -16.38 -12.72
N LEU A 135 -21.09 -16.10 -13.89
CA LEU A 135 -21.82 -15.95 -15.16
C LEU A 135 -22.13 -17.29 -15.83
N TRP A 136 -21.68 -18.42 -15.28
CA TRP A 136 -22.07 -19.73 -15.77
C TRP A 136 -23.36 -20.23 -15.14
N VAL A 137 -24.19 -20.83 -16.00
CA VAL A 137 -25.33 -21.66 -15.63
C VAL A 137 -25.11 -23.03 -16.24
N THR A 138 -25.17 -24.09 -15.42
CA THR A 138 -25.05 -25.45 -15.93
C THR A 138 -26.25 -25.79 -16.82
N ARG A 139 -26.01 -26.59 -17.86
CA ARG A 139 -27.07 -27.11 -18.74
C ARG A 139 -28.16 -27.83 -17.94
N SER A 140 -27.80 -28.57 -16.90
CA SER A 140 -28.76 -29.22 -16.00
C SER A 140 -29.67 -28.21 -15.28
N ALA A 141 -29.12 -27.11 -14.77
CA ALA A 141 -29.91 -26.10 -14.06
C ALA A 141 -30.81 -25.31 -15.01
N ALA A 142 -30.34 -25.02 -16.22
CA ALA A 142 -31.15 -24.36 -17.25
C ALA A 142 -32.26 -25.25 -17.81
N SER A 143 -32.11 -26.57 -17.79
CA SER A 143 -33.12 -27.52 -18.31
C SER A 143 -34.16 -27.94 -17.27
N ASP A 144 -33.87 -27.81 -15.99
CA ASP A 144 -34.79 -28.16 -14.91
C ASP A 144 -35.77 -27.01 -14.59
N PRO A 145 -37.09 -27.15 -14.89
CA PRO A 145 -38.08 -26.10 -14.68
C PRO A 145 -38.38 -25.82 -13.20
N THR A 146 -37.89 -26.66 -12.28
CA THR A 146 -38.05 -26.47 -10.85
C THR A 146 -37.06 -25.44 -10.30
N LYS A 147 -35.93 -25.21 -10.96
CA LYS A 147 -34.89 -24.29 -10.51
C LYS A 147 -35.33 -22.83 -10.62
N THR A 148 -35.14 -22.07 -9.55
CA THR A 148 -35.53 -20.65 -9.44
C THR A 148 -34.38 -19.80 -8.98
N VAL A 149 -34.21 -18.63 -9.59
CA VAL A 149 -33.24 -17.64 -9.15
C VAL A 149 -33.55 -17.23 -7.70
N VAL A 150 -32.51 -17.26 -6.86
CA VAL A 150 -32.63 -17.03 -5.41
C VAL A 150 -33.39 -15.74 -5.09
N GLY A 151 -34.34 -15.83 -4.15
CA GLY A 151 -35.15 -14.69 -3.71
C GLY A 151 -36.15 -14.14 -4.74
N THR A 152 -36.37 -14.82 -5.87
CA THR A 152 -37.29 -14.38 -6.92
C THR A 152 -38.21 -15.51 -7.41
N ASN A 153 -39.15 -15.18 -8.30
CA ASN A 153 -39.97 -16.16 -9.02
C ASN A 153 -39.45 -16.46 -10.44
N TYR A 154 -38.32 -15.88 -10.84
CA TYR A 154 -37.72 -16.12 -12.16
C TYR A 154 -37.11 -17.51 -12.22
N LYS A 155 -37.19 -18.17 -13.38
CA LYS A 155 -36.56 -19.47 -13.60
C LYS A 155 -35.11 -19.27 -14.02
N VAL A 156 -34.24 -20.20 -13.65
CA VAL A 156 -32.82 -20.17 -14.07
C VAL A 156 -32.70 -20.15 -15.59
N LYS A 157 -33.56 -20.90 -16.29
CA LYS A 157 -33.64 -20.89 -17.76
C LYS A 157 -33.97 -19.53 -18.41
N ASP A 158 -34.58 -18.61 -17.65
CA ASP A 158 -35.01 -17.31 -18.17
C ASP A 158 -33.83 -16.34 -18.29
N ILE A 159 -32.74 -16.59 -17.56
CA ILE A 159 -31.53 -15.78 -17.55
C ILE A 159 -30.37 -16.39 -18.35
N ALA A 160 -30.38 -17.70 -18.61
CA ALA A 160 -29.38 -18.39 -19.42
C ALA A 160 -29.98 -19.63 -20.10
N ASN A 161 -29.65 -19.85 -21.38
CA ASN A 161 -30.13 -21.00 -22.14
C ASN A 161 -29.19 -21.32 -23.32
N SER A 162 -29.51 -22.36 -24.09
CA SER A 162 -28.68 -22.86 -25.18
C SER A 162 -28.47 -21.91 -26.37
N SER A 163 -29.07 -20.71 -26.39
CA SER A 163 -28.78 -19.70 -27.40
C SER A 163 -27.43 -18.99 -27.18
N ASP A 164 -26.91 -19.03 -25.95
CA ASP A 164 -25.67 -18.35 -25.57
C ASP A 164 -24.81 -19.26 -24.68
N THR A 165 -23.89 -19.97 -25.32
CA THR A 165 -23.13 -21.05 -24.70
C THR A 165 -21.68 -20.64 -24.49
N PHE A 166 -21.13 -20.97 -23.31
CA PHE A 166 -19.67 -21.08 -23.16
C PHE A 166 -19.19 -22.35 -23.88
N ASN A 167 -19.87 -23.48 -23.64
CA ASN A 167 -19.71 -24.75 -24.34
C ASN A 167 -21.00 -25.60 -24.21
N ASP A 168 -20.93 -26.88 -24.55
CA ASP A 168 -22.09 -27.79 -24.50
C ASP A 168 -22.69 -27.98 -23.09
N GLU A 169 -21.94 -27.67 -22.04
CA GLU A 169 -22.28 -27.94 -20.63
C GLU A 169 -22.64 -26.68 -19.83
N LEU A 170 -22.21 -25.50 -20.30
CA LEU A 170 -22.32 -24.23 -19.59
C LEU A 170 -22.85 -23.13 -20.50
N TYR A 171 -23.80 -22.37 -19.99
CA TYR A 171 -24.39 -21.21 -20.64
C TYR A 171 -23.95 -19.92 -19.97
N TRP A 172 -23.87 -18.84 -20.74
CA TRP A 172 -23.64 -17.50 -20.21
C TRP A 172 -24.93 -16.89 -19.67
N VAL A 173 -24.85 -16.25 -18.51
CA VAL A 173 -25.93 -15.42 -17.96
C VAL A 173 -26.10 -14.17 -18.81
N ASP A 174 -27.31 -13.95 -19.35
CA ASP A 174 -27.67 -12.67 -19.95
C ASP A 174 -28.02 -11.66 -18.85
N VAL A 175 -27.05 -10.83 -18.51
CA VAL A 175 -27.17 -9.78 -17.48
C VAL A 175 -28.27 -8.75 -17.76
N THR A 176 -28.91 -8.76 -18.93
CA THR A 176 -30.06 -7.89 -19.22
C THR A 176 -31.39 -8.46 -18.73
N LYS A 177 -31.43 -9.72 -18.31
CA LYS A 177 -32.65 -10.40 -17.86
C LYS A 177 -32.97 -10.10 -16.39
N PRO A 178 -34.26 -9.94 -16.05
CA PRO A 178 -34.68 -9.92 -14.64
C PRO A 178 -34.24 -11.20 -13.91
N GLY A 179 -33.70 -11.06 -12.71
CA GLY A 179 -33.13 -12.17 -11.94
C GLY A 179 -31.62 -12.40 -12.16
N ALA A 180 -31.00 -11.84 -13.20
CA ALA A 180 -29.58 -12.08 -13.46
C ALA A 180 -28.67 -11.54 -12.34
N LYS A 181 -28.99 -10.36 -11.80
CA LYS A 181 -28.27 -9.76 -10.68
C LYS A 181 -28.36 -10.65 -9.43
N GLU A 182 -29.59 -11.04 -9.07
CA GLU A 182 -29.86 -11.88 -7.92
C GLU A 182 -29.17 -13.25 -8.04
N TYR A 183 -29.13 -13.83 -9.24
CA TYR A 183 -28.42 -15.08 -9.49
C TYR A 183 -26.91 -14.94 -9.25
N ILE A 184 -26.26 -13.96 -9.88
CA ILE A 184 -24.80 -13.73 -9.78
C ILE A 184 -24.39 -13.42 -8.33
N GLN A 185 -25.11 -12.48 -7.68
CA GLN A 185 -24.81 -12.09 -6.31
C GLN A 185 -25.10 -13.22 -5.32
N GLY A 186 -26.16 -13.99 -5.58
CA GLY A 186 -26.51 -15.17 -4.79
C GLY A 186 -25.48 -16.29 -4.89
N TYR A 187 -24.87 -16.50 -6.06
CA TYR A 187 -23.82 -17.51 -6.24
C TYR A 187 -22.57 -17.18 -5.44
N ILE A 188 -22.17 -15.90 -5.46
CA ILE A 188 -21.07 -15.40 -4.63
C ILE A 188 -21.42 -15.54 -3.15
N LYS A 189 -22.64 -15.14 -2.76
CA LYS A 189 -23.10 -15.29 -1.37
C LYS A 189 -23.11 -16.75 -0.93
N TYR A 190 -23.50 -17.68 -1.80
CA TYR A 190 -23.49 -19.11 -1.53
C TYR A 190 -22.09 -19.60 -1.14
N PHE A 191 -21.03 -19.21 -1.88
CA PHE A 191 -19.65 -19.52 -1.49
C PHE A 191 -19.23 -18.81 -0.20
N LYS A 192 -19.56 -17.51 -0.05
CA LYS A 192 -19.24 -16.76 1.18
C LYS A 192 -19.88 -17.36 2.42
N ASP A 193 -21.12 -17.84 2.33
CA ASP A 193 -21.84 -18.45 3.45
C ASP A 193 -21.19 -19.76 3.92
N MET A 194 -20.38 -20.40 3.06
CA MET A 194 -19.51 -21.54 3.40
C MET A 194 -18.11 -21.12 3.89
N GLY A 195 -17.85 -19.82 4.05
CA GLY A 195 -16.57 -19.29 4.53
C GLY A 195 -15.47 -19.25 3.47
N VAL A 196 -15.81 -19.27 2.18
CA VAL A 196 -14.84 -19.13 1.07
C VAL A 196 -14.38 -17.67 1.00
N PRO A 197 -13.09 -17.36 1.22
CA PRO A 197 -12.59 -15.98 1.21
C PRO A 197 -11.97 -15.59 -0.14
N TYR A 198 -11.94 -16.49 -1.13
CA TYR A 198 -11.27 -16.29 -2.41
C TYR A 198 -12.04 -16.95 -3.54
N LEU A 199 -12.41 -16.16 -4.55
CA LEU A 199 -13.06 -16.63 -5.77
C LEU A 199 -12.21 -16.30 -7.00
N ARG A 200 -11.80 -17.34 -7.73
CA ARG A 200 -11.07 -17.26 -8.99
C ARG A 200 -12.07 -17.33 -10.15
N ILE A 201 -12.19 -16.23 -10.88
CA ILE A 201 -13.21 -16.01 -11.92
C ILE A 201 -12.52 -15.92 -13.26
N ASP A 202 -12.82 -16.87 -14.14
CA ASP A 202 -12.06 -17.07 -15.37
C ASP A 202 -12.90 -16.89 -16.63
N PHE A 203 -12.25 -16.89 -17.80
CA PHE A 203 -12.83 -16.72 -19.13
C PHE A 203 -13.55 -15.37 -19.31
N LEU A 204 -13.06 -14.34 -18.61
CA LEU A 204 -13.66 -13.00 -18.63
C LEU A 204 -13.63 -12.36 -20.02
N SER A 205 -12.52 -12.48 -20.75
CA SER A 205 -12.38 -12.02 -22.14
C SER A 205 -13.35 -12.71 -23.08
N TRP A 206 -13.62 -14.01 -22.86
CA TRP A 206 -14.52 -14.80 -23.68
C TRP A 206 -15.95 -14.32 -23.52
N TYR A 207 -16.36 -14.02 -22.27
CA TYR A 207 -17.64 -13.36 -22.02
C TYR A 207 -17.69 -11.97 -22.66
N GLU A 208 -16.69 -11.11 -22.40
CA GLU A 208 -16.70 -9.71 -22.88
C GLU A 208 -16.85 -9.60 -24.40
N SER A 209 -16.01 -10.31 -25.16
CA SER A 209 -15.92 -10.11 -26.62
C SER A 209 -16.33 -11.32 -27.46
N GLY A 210 -16.49 -12.50 -26.86
CA GLY A 210 -16.66 -13.74 -27.63
C GLY A 210 -15.43 -14.11 -28.44
N THR A 211 -14.24 -13.61 -28.07
CA THR A 211 -13.00 -13.85 -28.81
C THR A 211 -11.83 -14.32 -27.94
N ASP A 212 -10.98 -15.17 -28.51
CA ASP A 212 -9.68 -15.57 -27.97
C ASP A 212 -8.61 -15.39 -29.05
N LYS A 213 -7.61 -14.54 -28.80
CA LYS A 213 -6.50 -14.24 -29.72
C LYS A 213 -6.98 -13.94 -31.16
N GLY A 214 -8.06 -13.17 -31.26
CA GLY A 214 -8.68 -12.74 -32.52
C GLY A 214 -9.59 -13.79 -33.19
N ARG A 215 -9.79 -14.97 -32.59
CA ARG A 215 -10.73 -15.99 -33.08
C ARG A 215 -12.08 -15.83 -32.40
N VAL A 216 -13.17 -15.92 -33.14
CA VAL A 216 -14.53 -15.96 -32.59
C VAL A 216 -14.78 -17.33 -32.00
N ILE A 217 -15.14 -17.37 -30.73
CA ILE A 217 -15.36 -18.57 -29.92
C ILE A 217 -16.76 -18.58 -29.27
N GLY A 218 -17.46 -17.44 -29.25
CA GLY A 218 -18.76 -17.31 -28.62
C GLY A 218 -19.44 -15.98 -28.93
N VAL A 219 -20.48 -15.66 -28.16
CA VAL A 219 -21.22 -14.41 -28.27
C VAL A 219 -20.40 -13.24 -27.71
N ASN A 220 -20.40 -12.12 -28.43
CA ASN A 220 -19.85 -10.86 -27.93
C ASN A 220 -20.91 -10.16 -27.05
N HIS A 221 -20.69 -10.13 -25.73
CA HIS A 221 -21.62 -9.51 -24.78
C HIS A 221 -21.43 -7.99 -24.67
N GLY A 222 -20.23 -7.49 -24.98
CA GLY A 222 -19.86 -6.09 -24.97
C GLY A 222 -19.44 -5.56 -23.59
N GLU A 223 -18.65 -4.49 -23.62
CA GLU A 223 -18.02 -3.84 -22.46
C GLU A 223 -19.01 -3.50 -21.33
N GLU A 224 -20.18 -2.94 -21.66
CA GLU A 224 -21.14 -2.49 -20.65
C GLU A 224 -21.76 -3.66 -19.86
N LYS A 225 -22.02 -4.80 -20.53
CA LYS A 225 -22.48 -6.03 -19.85
C LYS A 225 -21.38 -6.63 -18.99
N TYR A 226 -20.13 -6.57 -19.46
CA TYR A 226 -18.96 -7.01 -18.70
C TYR A 226 -18.75 -6.19 -17.42
N LYS A 227 -18.74 -4.85 -17.51
CA LYS A 227 -18.65 -3.96 -16.33
C LYS A 227 -19.82 -4.15 -15.37
N THR A 228 -21.02 -4.37 -15.90
CA THR A 228 -22.20 -4.67 -15.07
C THR A 228 -22.01 -5.95 -14.26
N ALA A 229 -21.51 -7.02 -14.89
CA ALA A 229 -21.21 -8.27 -14.20
C ALA A 229 -20.14 -8.10 -13.13
N LEU A 230 -19.00 -7.49 -13.47
CA LEU A 230 -17.90 -7.23 -12.52
C LEU A 230 -18.40 -6.40 -11.32
N LYS A 231 -19.21 -5.36 -11.57
CA LYS A 231 -19.79 -4.55 -10.51
C LYS A 231 -20.68 -5.37 -9.57
N TRP A 232 -21.54 -6.23 -10.10
CA TRP A 232 -22.40 -7.07 -9.26
C TRP A 232 -21.60 -8.08 -8.44
N MET A 233 -20.52 -8.63 -9.03
CA MET A 233 -19.60 -9.52 -8.33
C MET A 233 -18.89 -8.79 -7.18
N HIS A 234 -18.35 -7.60 -7.45
CA HIS A 234 -17.74 -6.72 -6.46
C HIS A 234 -18.69 -6.39 -5.30
N GLU A 235 -19.93 -5.96 -5.61
CA GLU A 235 -20.95 -5.64 -4.62
C GLU A 235 -21.26 -6.83 -3.70
N ALA A 236 -21.31 -8.06 -4.25
CA ALA A 236 -21.60 -9.27 -3.47
C ALA A 236 -20.40 -9.77 -2.67
N ALA A 237 -19.19 -9.63 -3.21
CA ALA A 237 -17.95 -10.01 -2.56
C ALA A 237 -17.70 -9.15 -1.30
N GLY A 238 -17.92 -7.83 -1.40
CA GLY A 238 -17.72 -6.91 -0.30
C GLY A 238 -16.26 -6.89 0.18
N SER A 239 -16.05 -6.83 1.50
CA SER A 239 -14.71 -6.90 2.12
C SER A 239 -14.23 -8.32 2.41
N ASP A 240 -15.10 -9.33 2.31
CA ASP A 240 -14.85 -10.63 2.94
C ASP A 240 -14.43 -11.70 1.94
N MET A 241 -14.46 -11.39 0.64
CA MET A 241 -14.05 -12.30 -0.42
C MET A 241 -13.21 -11.58 -1.46
N GLU A 242 -12.01 -12.10 -1.69
CA GLU A 242 -11.08 -11.64 -2.70
C GLU A 242 -11.54 -12.12 -4.09
N LEU A 243 -11.58 -11.20 -5.05
CA LEU A 243 -11.93 -11.49 -6.44
C LEU A 243 -10.68 -11.50 -7.31
N SER A 244 -10.32 -12.70 -7.77
CA SER A 244 -9.28 -12.92 -8.76
C SER A 244 -9.88 -12.97 -10.15
N LEU A 245 -9.55 -11.98 -10.97
CA LEU A 245 -10.01 -11.84 -12.34
C LEU A 245 -9.00 -12.48 -13.30
N VAL A 246 -9.46 -13.52 -13.98
CA VAL A 246 -8.63 -14.42 -14.80
C VAL A 246 -9.15 -14.39 -16.25
N MET A 247 -8.20 -14.38 -17.17
CA MET A 247 -8.40 -14.11 -18.60
C MET A 247 -9.10 -12.77 -18.95
N PRO A 248 -8.91 -11.64 -18.26
CA PRO A 248 -9.49 -10.35 -18.68
C PRO A 248 -8.79 -9.78 -19.93
N HIS A 249 -9.48 -9.06 -20.83
CA HIS A 249 -8.77 -8.38 -21.94
C HIS A 249 -7.85 -7.24 -21.46
N LEU A 250 -8.14 -6.68 -20.28
CA LEU A 250 -7.42 -5.54 -19.69
C LEU A 250 -7.43 -4.31 -20.61
N ASN A 251 -8.57 -4.11 -21.30
CA ASN A 251 -8.80 -2.96 -22.17
C ASN A 251 -8.54 -1.65 -21.43
N ASP A 252 -8.00 -0.67 -22.14
CA ASP A 252 -7.61 0.63 -21.59
C ASP A 252 -6.74 0.54 -20.32
N HIS A 253 -5.82 -0.43 -20.31
CA HIS A 253 -4.89 -0.67 -19.20
C HIS A 253 -5.60 -1.06 -17.89
N ALA A 254 -6.48 -2.06 -18.00
CA ALA A 254 -7.29 -2.61 -16.91
C ALA A 254 -8.36 -1.67 -16.33
N ALA A 255 -8.82 -0.69 -17.11
CA ALA A 255 -9.77 0.32 -16.62
C ALA A 255 -11.11 -0.28 -16.15
N ASN A 256 -11.50 -1.46 -16.67
CA ASN A 256 -12.73 -2.14 -16.29
C ASN A 256 -12.55 -3.04 -15.07
N GLU A 257 -11.37 -3.61 -14.90
CA GLU A 257 -11.05 -4.54 -13.82
C GLU A 257 -10.70 -3.81 -12.52
N LEU A 258 -9.97 -2.69 -12.62
CA LEU A 258 -9.48 -1.92 -11.46
C LEU A 258 -10.57 -1.62 -10.42
N PRO A 259 -11.78 -1.15 -10.75
CA PRO A 259 -12.82 -0.84 -9.75
C PRO A 259 -13.38 -2.04 -9.00
N TYR A 260 -13.26 -3.23 -9.55
CA TYR A 260 -14.12 -4.37 -9.19
C TYR A 260 -13.33 -5.61 -8.76
N GLY A 261 -12.11 -5.80 -9.28
CA GLY A 261 -11.22 -6.89 -8.91
C GLY A 261 -10.24 -6.50 -7.81
N ASP A 262 -9.78 -7.51 -7.05
CA ASP A 262 -8.64 -7.35 -6.15
C ASP A 262 -7.34 -7.77 -6.84
N MET A 263 -7.44 -8.69 -7.81
CA MET A 263 -6.32 -9.27 -8.51
C MET A 263 -6.62 -9.51 -9.99
N ILE A 264 -5.63 -9.26 -10.87
CA ILE A 264 -5.71 -9.54 -12.32
C ILE A 264 -4.57 -10.42 -12.79
N ARG A 265 -4.88 -11.43 -13.60
CA ARG A 265 -3.87 -12.20 -14.34
C ARG A 265 -3.19 -11.34 -15.40
N ILE A 266 -1.85 -11.40 -15.49
CA ILE A 266 -1.04 -10.54 -16.38
C ILE A 266 -0.25 -11.29 -17.45
N ASN A 267 -0.38 -12.62 -17.50
CA ASN A 267 0.36 -13.52 -18.38
C ASN A 267 -0.53 -14.68 -18.86
N GLU A 268 -0.07 -15.39 -19.89
CA GLU A 268 -0.67 -16.66 -20.31
C GLU A 268 -0.61 -17.68 -19.17
N ASP A 269 -1.43 -18.71 -19.28
CA ASP A 269 -1.43 -19.81 -18.33
C ASP A 269 -0.04 -20.44 -18.16
N LEU A 270 0.22 -20.92 -16.95
CA LEU A 270 1.45 -21.64 -16.61
C LEU A 270 1.68 -22.83 -17.55
N ALA A 271 0.62 -23.52 -17.97
CA ALA A 271 0.69 -24.69 -18.84
C ALA A 271 1.76 -25.71 -18.35
N HIS A 272 2.80 -25.95 -19.17
CA HIS A 272 3.88 -26.89 -18.85
C HIS A 272 4.91 -26.35 -17.85
N GLY A 273 4.90 -25.06 -17.56
CA GLY A 273 5.79 -24.41 -16.59
C GLY A 273 7.24 -24.29 -17.04
N GLY A 274 8.13 -24.02 -16.07
CA GLY A 274 9.56 -23.89 -16.31
C GLY A 274 9.97 -22.54 -16.92
N TRP A 275 11.23 -22.45 -17.35
CA TRP A 275 11.80 -21.19 -17.83
C TRP A 275 11.12 -20.62 -19.08
N GLU A 276 10.57 -21.49 -19.93
CA GLU A 276 9.84 -21.10 -21.14
C GLU A 276 8.65 -20.19 -20.79
N ASN A 277 7.75 -20.68 -19.92
CA ASN A 277 6.61 -19.93 -19.42
C ASN A 277 7.01 -18.72 -18.56
N LEU A 278 8.09 -18.83 -17.78
CA LEU A 278 8.54 -17.74 -16.92
C LEU A 278 9.09 -16.55 -17.72
N SER A 279 9.86 -16.79 -18.79
CA SER A 279 10.70 -15.73 -19.39
C SER A 279 10.79 -15.72 -20.92
N ILE A 280 10.53 -16.82 -21.64
CA ILE A 280 10.89 -16.92 -23.07
C ILE A 280 9.74 -16.61 -24.02
N GLN A 281 8.51 -17.00 -23.68
CA GLN A 281 7.32 -16.76 -24.52
C GLN A 281 7.22 -15.31 -25.01
N ARG A 282 6.30 -15.04 -25.95
CA ARG A 282 6.11 -13.72 -26.58
C ARG A 282 6.37 -12.53 -25.63
N GLN A 283 7.33 -11.69 -26.04
CA GLN A 283 7.80 -10.54 -25.26
C GLN A 283 7.02 -9.26 -25.59
N ASN A 284 6.56 -9.11 -26.83
CA ASN A 284 5.86 -7.92 -27.28
C ASN A 284 4.43 -7.90 -26.74
N TRP A 285 3.94 -6.70 -26.48
CA TRP A 285 2.53 -6.45 -26.17
C TRP A 285 1.63 -6.76 -27.37
N VAL A 286 0.38 -7.16 -27.10
CA VAL A 286 -0.72 -7.29 -28.07
C VAL A 286 -2.01 -6.76 -27.47
N ASP A 287 -2.92 -6.32 -28.33
CA ASP A 287 -4.23 -5.76 -27.96
C ASP A 287 -5.31 -6.86 -27.85
N ASN A 288 -5.04 -7.88 -27.05
CA ASN A 288 -5.98 -8.95 -26.68
C ASN A 288 -5.45 -9.74 -25.48
N TRP A 289 -6.31 -10.56 -24.89
CA TRP A 289 -5.87 -11.51 -23.88
C TRP A 289 -4.92 -12.60 -24.43
N SER A 290 -3.76 -12.88 -23.80
CA SER A 290 -3.11 -12.06 -22.76
C SER A 290 -2.23 -10.98 -23.39
N GLN A 291 -2.24 -9.76 -22.84
CA GLN A 291 -1.49 -8.65 -23.44
C GLN A 291 0.02 -8.93 -23.50
N TRP A 292 0.55 -9.57 -22.47
CA TRP A 292 1.89 -10.13 -22.43
C TRP A 292 1.85 -11.63 -22.14
N ALA A 293 2.82 -12.40 -22.66
CA ALA A 293 2.73 -13.85 -22.54
C ALA A 293 3.36 -14.42 -21.27
N ASN A 294 4.49 -13.86 -20.82
CA ASN A 294 5.21 -14.36 -19.65
C ASN A 294 5.20 -13.33 -18.50
N PRO A 295 5.32 -13.78 -17.23
CA PRO A 295 5.20 -12.90 -16.07
C PRO A 295 6.32 -11.86 -15.96
N PHE A 296 7.54 -12.07 -16.47
CA PHE A 296 8.57 -11.02 -16.45
C PHE A 296 8.10 -9.74 -17.16
N VAL A 297 7.51 -9.88 -18.35
CA VAL A 297 7.00 -8.73 -19.10
C VAL A 297 5.60 -8.29 -18.66
N GLY A 298 4.74 -9.21 -18.21
CA GLY A 298 3.41 -8.87 -17.71
C GLY A 298 3.46 -8.08 -16.39
N PHE A 299 4.25 -8.52 -15.40
CA PHE A 299 4.48 -7.75 -14.17
C PHE A 299 5.11 -6.39 -14.48
N THR A 300 6.11 -6.36 -15.37
CA THR A 300 6.74 -5.09 -15.77
C THR A 300 5.72 -4.16 -16.43
N GLY A 301 4.85 -4.69 -17.29
CA GLY A 301 3.86 -3.95 -18.07
C GLY A 301 2.74 -3.33 -17.24
N PHE A 302 2.28 -4.03 -16.20
CA PHE A 302 1.20 -3.56 -15.32
C PHE A 302 1.68 -3.01 -13.97
N SER A 303 2.99 -2.98 -13.70
CA SER A 303 3.54 -2.49 -12.44
C SER A 303 3.14 -1.06 -12.06
N ASP A 304 2.69 -0.22 -13.01
CA ASP A 304 2.22 1.15 -12.73
C ASP A 304 0.82 1.22 -12.13
N VAL A 305 0.00 0.17 -12.26
CA VAL A 305 -1.32 0.08 -11.63
C VAL A 305 -1.32 -0.78 -10.36
N ALA A 306 -0.20 -1.43 -10.06
CA ALA A 306 -0.05 -2.30 -8.90
C ALA A 306 0.45 -1.58 -7.65
N GLY A 307 0.16 -2.16 -6.47
CA GLY A 307 0.66 -1.73 -5.18
C GLY A 307 -0.41 -1.74 -4.10
N ARG A 308 -0.02 -1.46 -2.85
CA ARG A 308 -0.95 -1.35 -1.71
C ARG A 308 -2.08 -0.37 -1.99
N GLY A 309 -3.32 -0.78 -1.71
CA GLY A 309 -4.54 -0.05 -2.00
C GLY A 309 -4.92 -0.01 -3.48
N SER A 310 -4.22 -0.77 -4.32
CA SER A 310 -4.49 -0.95 -5.75
C SER A 310 -4.42 -2.43 -6.11
N ILE A 311 -4.49 -2.78 -7.39
CA ILE A 311 -4.66 -4.17 -7.82
C ILE A 311 -3.41 -5.03 -7.61
N ILE A 312 -3.62 -6.29 -7.22
CA ILE A 312 -2.60 -7.33 -7.17
C ILE A 312 -2.39 -7.88 -8.59
N LEU A 313 -1.14 -8.04 -9.01
CA LEU A 313 -0.81 -8.68 -10.29
C LEU A 313 -0.60 -10.18 -10.06
N ASP A 314 -1.33 -11.00 -10.80
CA ASP A 314 -1.25 -12.47 -10.73
C ASP A 314 -0.40 -13.01 -11.88
N GLY A 315 0.75 -13.59 -11.51
CA GLY A 315 1.65 -14.30 -12.42
C GLY A 315 1.23 -15.74 -12.75
N ASP A 316 0.02 -16.14 -12.33
CA ASP A 316 -0.51 -17.49 -12.36
C ASP A 316 0.18 -18.44 -11.37
N PHE A 317 0.14 -19.74 -11.65
CA PHE A 317 0.63 -20.76 -10.75
C PHE A 317 2.15 -20.97 -10.85
N ILE A 318 2.70 -21.72 -9.90
CA ILE A 318 4.08 -22.17 -9.90
C ILE A 318 4.11 -23.71 -9.84
N ARG A 319 4.85 -24.30 -10.79
CA ARG A 319 5.23 -25.72 -10.80
C ARG A 319 6.73 -25.83 -10.58
N MET A 320 7.14 -25.98 -9.33
CA MET A 320 8.54 -25.96 -8.94
C MET A 320 9.32 -27.16 -9.51
N ASN A 321 8.63 -28.28 -9.72
CA ASN A 321 9.20 -29.48 -10.32
C ASN A 321 9.58 -29.34 -11.80
N THR A 322 9.05 -28.36 -12.55
CA THR A 322 9.32 -28.21 -14.00
C THR A 322 10.54 -27.36 -14.33
N PHE A 323 11.18 -26.72 -13.36
CA PHE A 323 12.38 -25.91 -13.58
C PHE A 323 13.64 -26.77 -13.73
N ALA A 324 14.56 -26.36 -14.60
CA ALA A 324 15.73 -27.17 -14.95
C ALA A 324 16.77 -27.23 -13.83
N ASN A 325 16.85 -26.19 -13.00
CA ASN A 325 17.85 -26.06 -11.95
C ASN A 325 17.37 -25.13 -10.82
N ASP A 326 18.11 -25.11 -9.72
CA ASP A 326 17.74 -24.33 -8.53
C ASP A 326 17.81 -22.81 -8.74
N HIS A 327 18.63 -22.32 -9.68
CA HIS A 327 18.65 -20.88 -10.00
C HIS A 327 17.32 -20.42 -10.59
N GLU A 328 16.72 -21.22 -11.48
CA GLU A 328 15.40 -20.89 -12.04
C GLU A 328 14.29 -20.96 -10.97
N ARG A 329 14.40 -21.92 -10.04
CA ARG A 329 13.47 -22.06 -8.90
C ARG A 329 13.54 -20.88 -7.94
N GLU A 330 14.74 -20.39 -7.62
CA GLU A 330 14.90 -19.16 -6.86
C GLU A 330 14.36 -17.96 -7.64
N THR A 331 14.61 -17.90 -8.95
CA THR A 331 14.19 -16.79 -9.80
C THR A 331 12.68 -16.61 -9.89
N ILE A 332 11.89 -17.68 -9.97
CA ILE A 332 10.42 -17.52 -9.97
C ILE A 332 9.91 -16.99 -8.63
N ILE A 333 10.41 -17.51 -7.50
CA ILE A 333 10.03 -17.01 -6.17
C ILE A 333 10.43 -15.54 -6.01
N ASN A 334 11.63 -15.18 -6.49
CA ASN A 334 12.12 -13.81 -6.46
C ASN A 334 11.24 -12.88 -7.28
N LEU A 335 10.92 -13.22 -8.52
CA LEU A 335 10.11 -12.36 -9.38
C LEU A 335 8.71 -12.14 -8.78
N PHE A 336 8.06 -13.22 -8.35
CA PHE A 336 6.70 -13.18 -7.81
C PHE A 336 6.66 -12.38 -6.50
N THR A 337 7.63 -12.61 -5.60
CA THR A 337 7.74 -11.81 -4.37
C THR A 337 8.03 -10.34 -4.67
N MET A 338 8.92 -10.05 -5.63
CA MET A 338 9.25 -8.67 -6.01
C MET A 338 8.06 -7.93 -6.61
N ALA A 339 7.19 -8.63 -7.35
CA ALA A 339 5.98 -8.05 -7.92
C ALA A 339 4.80 -7.98 -6.94
N GLY A 340 4.94 -8.52 -5.72
CA GLY A 340 3.81 -8.66 -4.78
C GLY A 340 2.73 -9.63 -5.27
N SER A 341 3.08 -10.55 -6.17
CA SER A 341 2.16 -11.54 -6.74
C SER A 341 1.74 -12.58 -5.69
N PRO A 342 0.57 -13.23 -5.85
CA PRO A 342 0.32 -14.49 -5.14
C PRO A 342 1.46 -15.47 -5.41
N ILE A 343 1.79 -16.29 -4.41
CA ILE A 343 2.65 -17.47 -4.60
C ILE A 343 1.72 -18.68 -4.58
N ALA A 344 1.25 -19.05 -5.77
CA ALA A 344 0.25 -20.10 -5.95
C ALA A 344 0.91 -21.43 -6.34
N ILE A 345 1.15 -22.29 -5.36
CA ILE A 345 1.71 -23.64 -5.57
C ILE A 345 0.69 -24.43 -6.40
N THR A 346 1.11 -25.12 -7.46
CA THR A 346 0.26 -26.14 -8.07
C THR A 346 0.92 -27.50 -8.22
N ASP A 347 2.19 -27.63 -7.80
CA ASP A 347 2.78 -28.95 -7.56
C ASP A 347 1.87 -29.79 -6.66
N GLN A 348 1.77 -31.09 -6.95
CA GLN A 348 1.11 -32.07 -6.11
C GLN A 348 2.09 -32.75 -5.16
N VAL A 349 1.56 -33.35 -4.08
CA VAL A 349 2.35 -34.19 -3.16
C VAL A 349 3.14 -35.27 -3.89
N SER A 350 2.61 -35.80 -5.01
CA SER A 350 3.27 -36.83 -5.83
C SER A 350 4.31 -36.29 -6.81
N THR A 351 4.33 -34.99 -7.10
CA THR A 351 5.14 -34.40 -8.17
C THR A 351 6.19 -33.40 -7.67
N ILE A 352 6.00 -32.79 -6.50
CA ILE A 352 6.90 -31.76 -5.93
C ILE A 352 8.34 -32.26 -5.67
N GLY A 353 8.50 -33.54 -5.35
CA GLY A 353 9.77 -34.13 -4.94
C GLY A 353 10.45 -33.34 -3.81
N ASN A 354 11.75 -33.07 -3.95
CA ASN A 354 12.52 -32.32 -2.94
C ASN A 354 12.47 -30.80 -3.13
N HIS A 355 11.69 -30.29 -4.10
CA HIS A 355 11.73 -28.88 -4.50
C HIS A 355 10.86 -27.96 -3.63
N GLY A 356 10.03 -28.51 -2.74
CA GLY A 356 9.16 -27.74 -1.84
C GLY A 356 9.88 -26.74 -0.92
N ARG A 357 11.20 -26.88 -0.74
CA ARG A 357 12.02 -25.96 0.06
C ARG A 357 12.04 -24.51 -0.46
N PHE A 358 11.88 -24.28 -1.76
CA PHE A 358 11.93 -22.92 -2.35
C PHE A 358 10.73 -22.06 -1.95
N TYR A 359 9.56 -22.67 -1.82
CA TYR A 359 8.35 -22.02 -1.28
C TYR A 359 8.49 -21.62 0.19
N LYS A 360 9.45 -22.20 0.93
CA LYS A 360 9.56 -22.07 2.39
C LYS A 360 10.68 -21.13 2.83
N ASN A 361 11.24 -20.34 1.92
CA ASN A 361 12.25 -19.34 2.30
C ASN A 361 11.63 -18.29 3.22
N LYS A 362 12.03 -18.29 4.49
CA LYS A 362 11.47 -17.40 5.51
C LYS A 362 11.59 -15.92 5.15
N ASN A 363 12.72 -15.47 4.61
CA ASN A 363 12.90 -14.05 4.30
C ASN A 363 11.97 -13.60 3.17
N MET A 364 11.79 -14.42 2.14
CA MET A 364 10.85 -14.11 1.05
C MET A 364 9.40 -14.10 1.54
N LEU A 365 9.03 -15.06 2.40
CA LEU A 365 7.71 -15.10 3.02
C LEU A 365 7.48 -13.94 4.00
N ASP A 366 8.51 -13.48 4.71
CA ASP A 366 8.43 -12.31 5.59
C ASP A 366 8.20 -11.03 4.76
N LEU A 367 8.72 -10.93 3.53
CA LEU A 367 8.41 -9.81 2.63
C LEU A 367 6.93 -9.83 2.22
N ASN A 368 6.40 -11.00 1.83
CA ASN A 368 4.98 -11.16 1.50
C ASN A 368 4.08 -10.79 2.70
N LYS A 369 4.40 -11.28 3.92
CA LYS A 369 3.67 -10.93 5.16
C LYS A 369 3.71 -9.45 5.51
N GLN A 370 4.78 -8.75 5.10
CA GLN A 370 4.89 -7.30 5.24
C GLN A 370 4.23 -6.55 4.09
N GLY A 371 3.48 -7.23 3.20
CA GLY A 371 2.78 -6.60 2.09
C GLY A 371 3.72 -5.91 1.10
N PHE A 372 4.90 -6.48 0.88
CA PHE A 372 5.89 -5.94 -0.02
C PHE A 372 5.41 -6.00 -1.48
N VAL A 373 5.48 -4.86 -2.16
CA VAL A 373 5.23 -4.76 -3.61
C VAL A 373 6.30 -3.85 -4.19
N GLY A 374 7.16 -4.41 -5.05
CA GLY A 374 8.17 -3.67 -5.79
C GLY A 374 7.68 -3.22 -7.17
N LYS A 375 8.52 -2.43 -7.83
CA LYS A 375 8.37 -2.02 -9.22
C LYS A 375 9.65 -2.33 -10.00
N PRO A 376 9.56 -2.58 -11.32
CA PRO A 376 10.76 -2.60 -12.16
C PRO A 376 11.43 -1.22 -12.14
N TYR A 377 12.71 -1.15 -12.50
CA TYR A 377 13.37 0.13 -12.66
C TYR A 377 12.77 0.88 -13.87
N TYR A 378 12.22 2.07 -13.67
CA TYR A 378 11.67 2.89 -14.75
C TYR A 378 12.77 3.76 -15.37
N ASN A 379 13.00 3.58 -16.67
CA ASN A 379 13.93 4.40 -17.46
C ASN A 379 13.26 5.68 -17.97
N ASN A 380 11.96 5.68 -18.25
CA ASN A 380 11.19 6.83 -18.68
C ASN A 380 9.67 6.66 -18.44
N ALA A 381 8.89 7.71 -18.68
CA ALA A 381 7.45 7.78 -18.39
C ALA A 381 6.53 7.12 -19.44
N LYS A 382 7.05 6.57 -20.54
CA LYS A 382 6.19 5.98 -21.57
C LYS A 382 5.57 4.67 -21.06
N PRO A 383 4.34 4.33 -21.49
CA PRO A 383 3.77 3.01 -21.23
C PRO A 383 4.66 1.91 -21.78
N TYR A 384 4.79 0.81 -21.04
CA TYR A 384 5.64 -0.33 -21.43
C TYR A 384 5.15 -1.01 -22.72
N SER A 385 3.83 -1.00 -22.96
CA SER A 385 3.20 -1.47 -24.19
C SER A 385 3.64 -0.70 -25.44
N VAL A 386 4.04 0.57 -25.27
CA VAL A 386 4.49 1.46 -26.35
C VAL A 386 6.02 1.46 -26.48
N ASP A 387 6.73 1.44 -25.35
CA ASP A 387 8.18 1.46 -25.32
C ASP A 387 8.69 0.40 -24.33
N PRO A 388 9.10 -0.79 -24.79
CA PRO A 388 9.60 -1.86 -23.90
C PRO A 388 10.95 -1.54 -23.26
N THR A 389 11.58 -0.40 -23.60
CA THR A 389 12.78 0.09 -22.91
C THR A 389 12.44 1.05 -21.76
N SER A 390 11.17 1.47 -21.62
CA SER A 390 10.71 2.37 -20.56
C SER A 390 10.87 1.78 -19.16
N ARG A 391 10.90 0.45 -19.04
CA ARG A 391 11.02 -0.28 -17.77
C ARG A 391 11.98 -1.44 -17.93
N ASP A 392 12.71 -1.77 -16.88
CA ASP A 392 13.69 -2.84 -16.86
C ASP A 392 13.10 -4.11 -16.21
N THR A 393 12.95 -5.18 -17.00
CA THR A 393 12.41 -6.45 -16.49
C THR A 393 13.34 -7.15 -15.49
N GLU A 394 14.61 -6.76 -15.43
CA GLU A 394 15.68 -7.46 -14.73
C GLU A 394 16.19 -6.74 -13.46
N ARG A 395 15.63 -5.58 -13.15
CA ARG A 395 15.95 -4.82 -11.92
C ARG A 395 14.66 -4.35 -11.27
N TRP A 396 14.37 -4.88 -10.09
CA TRP A 396 13.18 -4.58 -9.31
C TRP A 396 13.54 -3.97 -7.98
N LEU A 397 12.80 -2.94 -7.57
CA LEU A 397 13.05 -2.12 -6.40
C LEU A 397 11.74 -1.90 -5.63
N GLY A 398 11.80 -1.92 -4.31
CA GLY A 398 10.68 -1.52 -3.47
C GLY A 398 11.15 -1.15 -2.08
N GLN A 399 10.26 -0.52 -1.31
CA GLN A 399 10.52 -0.16 0.07
C GLN A 399 9.56 -0.87 1.03
N LEU A 400 10.07 -1.25 2.19
CA LEU A 400 9.28 -1.72 3.31
C LEU A 400 8.77 -0.54 4.15
N PRO A 401 7.74 -0.74 4.99
CA PRO A 401 7.21 0.30 5.86
C PRO A 401 8.27 0.95 6.78
N ASP A 402 9.30 0.21 7.18
CA ASP A 402 10.42 0.73 7.99
C ASP A 402 11.39 1.65 7.21
N GLY A 403 11.17 1.82 5.90
CA GLY A 403 11.99 2.63 4.99
C GLY A 403 13.22 1.90 4.43
N SER A 404 13.44 0.64 4.80
CA SER A 404 14.45 -0.20 4.16
C SER A 404 14.04 -0.56 2.74
N TRP A 405 15.05 -0.87 1.92
CA TRP A 405 14.85 -1.26 0.52
C TRP A 405 14.98 -2.75 0.34
N VAL A 406 14.27 -3.29 -0.65
CA VAL A 406 14.50 -4.61 -1.21
C VAL A 406 14.84 -4.45 -2.68
N VAL A 407 15.93 -5.10 -3.10
CA VAL A 407 16.40 -5.05 -4.49
C VAL A 407 16.50 -6.45 -5.06
N GLY A 408 15.78 -6.68 -6.16
CA GLY A 408 15.84 -7.89 -6.97
C GLY A 408 16.61 -7.67 -8.28
N LEU A 409 17.64 -8.48 -8.52
CA LEU A 409 18.46 -8.45 -9.75
C LEU A 409 18.34 -9.81 -10.45
N PHE A 410 18.00 -9.79 -11.73
CA PHE A 410 17.70 -11.00 -12.51
C PHE A 410 18.58 -11.08 -13.75
N ASN A 411 19.04 -12.27 -14.11
CA ASN A 411 19.69 -12.52 -15.38
C ASN A 411 18.82 -13.46 -16.22
N ARG A 412 18.09 -12.88 -17.17
CA ARG A 412 17.21 -13.63 -18.06
C ARG A 412 17.96 -14.33 -19.22
N SER A 413 19.26 -14.06 -19.39
CA SER A 413 20.04 -14.59 -20.50
C SER A 413 20.57 -16.01 -20.24
N ASN A 414 20.89 -16.71 -21.33
CA ASN A 414 21.50 -18.05 -21.32
C ASN A 414 23.00 -18.05 -20.95
N THR A 415 23.57 -16.90 -20.60
CA THR A 415 24.99 -16.76 -20.25
C THR A 415 25.14 -16.01 -18.94
N LYS A 416 26.35 -16.02 -18.36
CA LYS A 416 26.63 -15.24 -17.15
C LYS A 416 26.52 -13.74 -17.46
N ALA A 417 25.91 -12.98 -16.56
CA ALA A 417 25.80 -11.54 -16.70
C ALA A 417 25.98 -10.81 -15.37
N ILE A 418 26.55 -9.61 -15.42
CA ILE A 418 26.58 -8.70 -14.27
C ILE A 418 25.28 -7.91 -14.26
N ARG A 419 24.63 -7.84 -13.10
CA ARG A 419 23.51 -6.94 -12.83
C ARG A 419 23.92 -6.01 -11.71
N SER A 420 23.44 -4.78 -11.72
CA SER A 420 23.90 -3.78 -10.76
C SER A 420 22.81 -2.78 -10.34
N ILE A 421 22.99 -2.28 -9.12
CA ILE A 421 22.19 -1.20 -8.54
C ILE A 421 23.11 -0.27 -7.75
N ASN A 422 23.05 1.03 -8.01
CA ASN A 422 23.78 2.05 -7.29
C ASN A 422 22.88 2.71 -6.25
N TYR A 423 23.25 2.68 -4.97
CA TYR A 423 22.36 3.10 -3.90
C TYR A 423 22.10 4.61 -3.87
N VAL A 424 23.07 5.42 -4.30
CA VAL A 424 22.89 6.87 -4.34
C VAL A 424 22.04 7.26 -5.54
N LYS A 425 22.41 6.77 -6.72
CA LYS A 425 21.77 7.14 -7.99
C LYS A 425 20.39 6.49 -8.13
N ASP A 426 20.26 5.21 -7.79
CA ASP A 426 19.08 4.43 -8.13
C ASP A 426 18.11 4.26 -6.95
N LEU A 427 18.56 4.44 -5.69
CA LEU A 427 17.69 4.37 -4.49
C LEU A 427 17.56 5.73 -3.77
N GLY A 428 18.33 6.73 -4.19
CA GLY A 428 18.34 8.06 -3.58
C GLY A 428 18.98 8.13 -2.19
N LEU A 429 19.76 7.11 -1.78
CA LEU A 429 20.45 7.11 -0.49
C LEU A 429 21.60 8.12 -0.46
N SER A 430 22.02 8.53 0.74
CA SER A 430 23.11 9.48 0.93
C SER A 430 24.51 8.87 0.84
N GLY A 431 24.63 7.54 0.80
CA GLY A 431 25.91 6.86 0.85
C GLY A 431 25.76 5.34 0.98
N SER A 432 26.63 4.72 1.77
CA SER A 432 26.58 3.28 2.00
C SER A 432 25.41 2.87 2.89
N ALA A 433 24.91 1.66 2.67
CA ALA A 433 23.81 1.06 3.42
C ALA A 433 24.13 -0.41 3.71
N VAL A 434 23.62 -0.93 4.84
CA VAL A 434 23.87 -2.31 5.26
C VAL A 434 23.05 -3.26 4.40
N THR A 435 23.73 -4.16 3.69
CA THR A 435 23.10 -5.06 2.72
C THR A 435 23.21 -6.52 3.17
N GLN A 436 22.14 -7.29 2.97
CA GLN A 436 22.07 -8.71 3.26
C GLN A 436 21.38 -9.48 2.12
N ASP A 437 21.93 -10.63 1.73
CA ASP A 437 21.31 -11.58 0.80
C ASP A 437 20.18 -12.35 1.50
N LEU A 438 18.99 -12.35 0.90
CA LEU A 438 17.78 -12.92 1.50
C LEU A 438 17.66 -14.44 1.30
N TRP A 439 18.45 -15.06 0.42
CA TRP A 439 18.51 -16.51 0.30
C TRP A 439 19.53 -17.13 1.25
N THR A 440 20.72 -16.54 1.32
CA THR A 440 21.83 -17.11 2.09
C THR A 440 21.95 -16.54 3.51
N ASN A 441 21.25 -15.44 3.82
CA ASN A 441 21.46 -14.62 5.03
C ASN A 441 22.87 -14.05 5.14
N GLU A 442 23.63 -14.02 4.04
CA GLU A 442 24.97 -13.46 4.02
C GLU A 442 24.91 -11.94 4.22
N LYS A 443 25.63 -11.45 5.23
CA LYS A 443 25.79 -10.02 5.49
C LYS A 443 26.88 -9.47 4.58
N LEU A 444 26.49 -8.71 3.56
CA LEU A 444 27.40 -8.12 2.58
C LEU A 444 28.06 -6.82 3.10
N GLY A 445 27.65 -6.35 4.27
CA GLY A 445 28.22 -5.16 4.93
C GLY A 445 27.63 -3.85 4.38
N ALA A 446 28.27 -2.73 4.75
CA ALA A 446 27.85 -1.40 4.29
C ALA A 446 28.49 -1.09 2.93
N ILE A 447 27.70 -1.16 1.86
CA ILE A 447 28.16 -0.94 0.47
C ILE A 447 27.37 0.21 -0.18
N THR A 448 27.88 0.78 -1.26
CA THR A 448 27.22 1.87 -2.03
C THR A 448 26.62 1.39 -3.35
N GLN A 449 26.96 0.18 -3.75
CA GLN A 449 26.50 -0.46 -4.98
C GLN A 449 26.56 -1.97 -4.79
N TYR A 450 25.55 -2.68 -5.29
CA TYR A 450 25.55 -4.14 -5.37
C TYR A 450 25.62 -4.56 -6.84
N ASN A 451 26.55 -5.46 -7.19
CA ASN A 451 26.86 -5.80 -8.57
C ASN A 451 27.21 -7.29 -8.78
N PRO A 452 26.34 -8.24 -8.37
CA PRO A 452 26.65 -9.66 -8.48
C PRO A 452 26.85 -10.10 -9.95
N THR A 453 27.75 -11.06 -10.13
CA THR A 453 27.82 -11.84 -11.38
C THR A 453 26.85 -13.01 -11.26
N LEU A 454 25.79 -12.99 -12.05
CA LEU A 454 24.73 -13.98 -12.04
C LEU A 454 24.98 -15.05 -13.12
N PRO A 455 24.93 -16.35 -12.79
CA PRO A 455 24.76 -17.41 -13.78
C PRO A 455 23.55 -17.18 -14.69
N ALA A 456 23.49 -17.94 -15.80
CA ALA A 456 22.30 -17.98 -16.64
C ALA A 456 21.07 -18.27 -15.77
N HIS A 457 20.00 -17.49 -15.97
CA HIS A 457 18.69 -17.64 -15.30
C HIS A 457 18.68 -17.43 -13.79
N ALA A 458 19.82 -17.05 -13.20
CA ALA A 458 19.92 -16.78 -11.77
C ALA A 458 19.44 -15.37 -11.42
N SER A 459 19.09 -15.20 -10.15
CA SER A 459 18.72 -13.92 -9.57
C SER A 459 19.27 -13.79 -8.16
N LYS A 460 19.24 -12.56 -7.64
CA LYS A 460 19.57 -12.23 -6.26
C LYS A 460 18.57 -11.22 -5.71
N VAL A 461 18.14 -11.43 -4.48
CA VAL A 461 17.34 -10.47 -3.73
C VAL A 461 18.09 -10.10 -2.46
N VAL A 462 18.26 -8.80 -2.24
CA VAL A 462 18.93 -8.26 -1.06
C VAL A 462 18.05 -7.26 -0.33
N SER A 463 18.08 -7.28 1.01
CA SER A 463 17.61 -6.15 1.81
C SER A 463 18.72 -5.12 1.97
N VAL A 464 18.38 -3.84 1.90
CA VAL A 464 19.30 -2.71 2.04
C VAL A 464 18.74 -1.78 3.12
N LYS A 465 19.33 -1.84 4.32
CA LYS A 465 18.94 -1.04 5.47
C LYS A 465 19.70 0.28 5.48
N THR A 466 18.95 1.38 5.50
CA THR A 466 19.51 2.73 5.49
C THR A 466 20.09 3.08 6.87
N ASN A 467 21.14 3.93 6.87
CA ASN A 467 21.81 4.37 8.10
C ASN A 467 21.25 5.71 8.64
N GLY A 468 20.16 6.22 8.07
CA GLY A 468 19.59 7.52 8.40
C GLY A 468 18.73 7.49 9.66
N ALA A 469 18.72 8.61 10.41
CA ALA A 469 17.84 8.77 11.58
C ALA A 469 16.36 8.90 11.20
N ASN A 470 16.09 9.35 9.97
CA ASN A 470 14.76 9.58 9.42
C ASN A 470 14.59 8.71 8.18
N PRO A 471 13.62 7.78 8.13
CA PRO A 471 13.36 7.00 6.92
C PRO A 471 12.75 7.88 5.83
N ARG A 472 13.26 7.71 4.60
CA ARG A 472 12.80 8.37 3.39
C ARG A 472 12.12 7.35 2.48
N TYR A 473 10.99 7.73 1.92
CA TYR A 473 10.17 6.91 1.04
C TYR A 473 10.05 7.58 -0.33
N GLN A 474 10.63 6.97 -1.35
CA GLN A 474 10.63 7.46 -2.73
C GLN A 474 9.26 7.27 -3.37
N ALA A 475 8.75 8.30 -4.02
CA ALA A 475 7.44 8.24 -4.65
C ALA A 475 7.46 7.32 -5.88
N GLU A 476 8.59 7.18 -6.57
CA GLU A 476 8.74 6.38 -7.79
C GLU A 476 8.74 4.86 -7.57
N VAL A 477 8.65 4.39 -6.32
CA VAL A 477 8.35 2.98 -6.00
C VAL A 477 7.11 2.81 -5.11
N ALA A 478 6.38 3.90 -4.85
CA ALA A 478 5.12 3.90 -4.13
C ALA A 478 3.95 3.43 -5.01
N THR A 479 2.75 3.29 -4.44
CA THR A 479 1.54 3.00 -5.22
C THR A 479 1.01 4.28 -5.85
N TRP A 480 0.65 4.21 -7.14
CA TRP A 480 0.07 5.34 -7.88
C TRP A 480 -1.35 5.00 -8.34
N MET A 481 -2.27 5.93 -8.18
CA MET A 481 -3.66 5.75 -8.58
C MET A 481 -4.23 7.05 -9.14
N GLY A 482 -5.38 6.96 -9.80
CA GLY A 482 -6.10 8.10 -10.33
C GLY A 482 -5.34 8.88 -11.42
N GLY A 483 -4.37 8.23 -12.09
CA GLY A 483 -3.57 8.82 -13.17
C GLY A 483 -2.24 9.45 -12.74
N ALA A 484 -1.90 9.43 -11.44
CA ALA A 484 -0.53 9.68 -10.99
C ALA A 484 0.42 8.64 -11.64
N ASN A 485 1.63 9.05 -12.03
CA ASN A 485 2.55 8.15 -12.73
C ASN A 485 4.03 8.57 -12.59
N PHE A 486 4.94 7.68 -12.95
CA PHE A 486 6.38 7.93 -12.98
C PHE A 486 6.79 8.97 -14.04
N ASN A 487 7.76 9.81 -13.70
CA ASN A 487 8.51 10.61 -14.67
C ASN A 487 9.93 10.94 -14.18
N ASN A 488 10.78 11.38 -15.11
CA ASN A 488 12.14 11.82 -14.84
C ASN A 488 12.61 12.93 -15.81
N ASN A 489 11.67 13.65 -16.43
CA ASN A 489 11.93 14.67 -17.44
C ASN A 489 12.35 16.05 -16.89
N HIS A 490 12.33 16.25 -15.57
CA HIS A 490 12.82 17.44 -14.90
C HIS A 490 14.03 17.10 -14.03
N LYS A 491 15.10 17.89 -14.07
CA LYS A 491 16.33 17.56 -13.33
C LYS A 491 16.16 17.81 -11.82
N GLY A 492 17.05 17.23 -11.03
CA GLY A 492 17.19 17.55 -9.61
C GLY A 492 16.32 16.70 -8.67
N TYR A 493 15.62 15.68 -9.15
CA TYR A 493 15.01 14.64 -8.31
C TYR A 493 16.09 13.82 -7.57
N ASN A 494 15.67 13.11 -6.53
CA ASN A 494 16.48 12.12 -5.82
C ASN A 494 16.18 10.72 -6.39
N GLY A 495 17.12 9.78 -6.31
CA GLY A 495 16.90 8.47 -6.91
C GLY A 495 16.79 8.54 -8.44
N PHE A 496 15.84 7.78 -9.00
CA PHE A 496 15.77 7.56 -10.46
C PHE A 496 14.61 8.29 -11.14
N GLY A 497 13.74 8.96 -10.39
CA GLY A 497 12.68 9.78 -10.94
C GLY A 497 11.82 10.42 -9.86
N PHE A 498 10.56 10.65 -10.18
CA PHE A 498 9.55 11.22 -9.30
C PHE A 498 8.16 10.82 -9.82
N VAL A 499 7.11 11.14 -9.06
CA VAL A 499 5.71 10.98 -9.50
C VAL A 499 5.16 12.32 -9.97
N ASP A 500 4.56 12.35 -11.16
CA ASP A 500 3.88 13.50 -11.73
C ASP A 500 2.36 13.33 -11.77
N LYS A 501 1.66 14.25 -12.46
CA LYS A 501 0.20 14.19 -12.71
C LYS A 501 -0.70 14.16 -11.47
N LEU A 502 -0.18 14.53 -10.30
CA LEU A 502 -0.99 14.99 -9.15
C LEU A 502 -1.62 16.35 -9.46
N ALA A 503 -2.51 16.37 -10.46
CA ALA A 503 -3.04 17.57 -11.11
C ALA A 503 -4.56 17.48 -11.35
N LYS A 504 -5.13 16.27 -11.32
CA LYS A 504 -6.55 16.00 -11.51
C LYS A 504 -7.16 15.41 -10.24
N PRO A 505 -8.44 15.71 -9.95
CA PRO A 505 -9.19 15.02 -8.89
C PRO A 505 -9.03 13.50 -8.98
N GLY A 506 -8.72 12.83 -7.86
CA GLY A 506 -8.51 11.38 -7.76
C GLY A 506 -7.05 10.94 -7.92
N ALA A 507 -6.17 11.75 -8.52
CA ALA A 507 -4.76 11.41 -8.62
C ALA A 507 -4.13 11.34 -7.22
N LYS A 508 -3.62 10.16 -6.83
CA LYS A 508 -3.08 9.91 -5.50
C LYS A 508 -1.81 9.06 -5.52
N VAL A 509 -0.97 9.27 -4.51
CA VAL A 509 0.16 8.40 -4.16
C VAL A 509 -0.09 7.83 -2.76
N LEU A 510 0.03 6.52 -2.61
CA LEU A 510 -0.09 5.83 -1.31
C LEU A 510 1.26 5.25 -0.89
N ILE A 511 1.68 5.54 0.33
CA ILE A 511 2.96 5.12 0.90
C ILE A 511 2.73 4.47 2.26
N ALA A 512 3.25 3.25 2.45
CA ALA A 512 3.23 2.58 3.75
C ALA A 512 4.43 3.04 4.60
N VAL A 513 4.17 3.42 5.85
CA VAL A 513 5.15 3.96 6.79
C VAL A 513 4.97 3.32 8.16
N GLU A 514 6.04 2.78 8.73
CA GLU A 514 6.05 2.25 10.09
C GLU A 514 6.39 3.35 11.09
N ALA A 515 5.53 3.55 12.09
CA ALA A 515 5.81 4.43 13.22
C ALA A 515 6.09 3.61 14.49
N PRO A 516 7.12 3.95 15.29
CA PRO A 516 7.48 3.18 16.48
C PRO A 516 6.48 3.31 17.64
N SER A 517 5.64 4.34 17.62
CA SER A 517 4.67 4.67 18.67
C SER A 517 3.53 5.51 18.12
N ASP A 518 2.37 5.50 18.77
CA ASP A 518 1.29 6.45 18.46
C ASP A 518 1.78 7.89 18.67
N GLY A 519 1.42 8.80 17.77
CA GLY A 519 1.70 10.21 17.96
C GLY A 519 1.62 11.06 16.71
N THR A 520 1.92 12.35 16.89
CA THR A 520 2.10 13.29 15.79
C THR A 520 3.57 13.30 15.38
N TYR A 521 3.84 13.20 14.09
CA TYR A 521 5.16 13.19 13.47
C TYR A 521 5.28 14.34 12.47
N ASN A 522 6.50 14.84 12.27
CA ASN A 522 6.78 15.77 11.18
C ASN A 522 7.07 14.99 9.90
N MET A 523 6.25 15.18 8.86
CA MET A 523 6.47 14.62 7.54
C MET A 523 6.99 15.69 6.59
N THR A 524 8.14 15.44 5.96
CA THR A 524 8.66 16.30 4.89
C THR A 524 8.25 15.74 3.54
N PHE A 525 7.65 16.58 2.70
CA PHE A 525 7.30 16.30 1.31
C PHE A 525 8.29 17.06 0.43
N ARG A 526 9.10 16.35 -0.38
CA ARG A 526 9.92 16.99 -1.40
C ARG A 526 9.16 17.04 -2.71
N TYR A 527 8.99 18.25 -3.24
CA TYR A 527 8.10 18.49 -4.36
C TYR A 527 8.64 19.52 -5.35
N GLY A 528 8.17 19.41 -6.59
CA GLY A 528 8.23 20.45 -7.62
C GLY A 528 6.85 21.05 -7.83
N ASN A 529 6.76 22.37 -7.99
CA ASN A 529 5.53 23.05 -8.38
C ASN A 529 5.89 24.29 -9.19
N ALA A 530 5.63 24.27 -10.49
CA ALA A 530 5.78 25.44 -11.35
C ALA A 530 4.49 25.78 -12.09
N THR A 531 3.36 25.67 -11.40
CA THR A 531 2.04 26.05 -11.94
C THR A 531 1.81 27.56 -12.02
N GLY A 532 2.74 28.36 -11.48
CA GLY A 532 2.62 29.83 -11.37
C GLY A 532 1.94 30.30 -10.08
N ALA A 533 1.44 29.39 -9.24
CA ALA A 533 0.80 29.68 -7.96
C ALA A 533 1.01 28.55 -6.94
N SER A 534 0.58 28.75 -5.70
CA SER A 534 0.60 27.68 -4.69
C SER A 534 -0.45 26.61 -5.02
N SER A 535 0.01 25.36 -5.11
CA SER A 535 -0.82 24.16 -5.27
C SER A 535 -1.20 23.57 -3.90
N THR A 536 -2.25 22.76 -3.85
CA THR A 536 -2.68 22.07 -2.63
C THR A 536 -2.93 20.59 -2.89
N MET A 537 -2.69 19.75 -1.88
CA MET A 537 -3.10 18.34 -1.85
C MET A 537 -3.79 18.04 -0.53
N LYS A 538 -4.64 17.02 -0.49
CA LYS A 538 -5.08 16.38 0.74
C LYS A 538 -4.09 15.31 1.17
N VAL A 539 -3.78 15.29 2.46
CA VAL A 539 -2.97 14.26 3.10
C VAL A 539 -3.79 13.62 4.22
N SER A 540 -3.91 12.30 4.20
CA SER A 540 -4.64 11.50 5.20
C SER A 540 -3.84 10.25 5.59
N THR A 541 -4.20 9.65 6.72
CA THR A 541 -3.59 8.41 7.21
C THR A 541 -4.65 7.42 7.66
N MET A 542 -4.40 6.14 7.39
CA MET A 542 -5.21 5.02 7.84
C MET A 542 -4.32 3.85 8.29
N ASP A 543 -4.88 2.92 9.05
CA ASP A 543 -4.26 1.62 9.33
C ASP A 543 -4.46 0.65 8.14
N GLU A 544 -3.83 -0.53 8.18
CA GLU A 544 -3.99 -1.55 7.15
C GLU A 544 -5.41 -2.14 7.09
N SER A 545 -6.17 -2.05 8.18
CA SER A 545 -7.59 -2.44 8.22
C SER A 545 -8.50 -1.44 7.49
N GLY A 546 -8.00 -0.23 7.19
CA GLY A 546 -8.74 0.84 6.53
C GLY A 546 -9.40 1.82 7.50
N ASN A 547 -9.12 1.74 8.80
CA ASN A 547 -9.62 2.71 9.77
C ASN A 547 -8.85 4.02 9.65
N THR A 548 -9.58 5.13 9.60
CA THR A 548 -8.96 6.47 9.53
C THR A 548 -8.23 6.80 10.83
N ILE A 549 -6.94 7.11 10.73
CA ILE A 549 -6.10 7.63 11.82
C ILE A 549 -6.12 9.16 11.81
N GLN A 550 -5.96 9.75 10.62
CA GLN A 550 -6.09 11.18 10.38
C GLN A 550 -6.93 11.44 9.14
N ALA A 551 -8.02 12.20 9.33
CA ALA A 551 -8.82 12.70 8.21
C ALA A 551 -7.99 13.61 7.28
N ALA A 552 -8.45 13.73 6.04
CA ALA A 552 -7.82 14.52 5.00
C ALA A 552 -7.57 15.99 5.41
N LYS A 553 -6.29 16.36 5.51
CA LYS A 553 -5.81 17.71 5.80
C LYS A 553 -5.21 18.34 4.54
N THR A 554 -5.49 19.62 4.29
CA THR A 554 -4.88 20.34 3.18
C THR A 554 -3.44 20.72 3.49
N VAL A 555 -2.52 20.32 2.61
CA VAL A 555 -1.12 20.75 2.61
C VAL A 555 -0.88 21.67 1.42
N SER A 556 -0.30 22.85 1.67
CA SER A 556 0.01 23.84 0.63
C SER A 556 1.47 23.75 0.18
N PHE A 557 1.65 23.75 -1.14
CA PHE A 557 2.92 23.63 -1.84
C PHE A 557 3.20 24.93 -2.61
N ALA A 558 4.24 25.67 -2.23
CA ALA A 558 4.55 26.97 -2.80
C ALA A 558 5.07 26.86 -4.24
N ASN A 559 4.81 27.87 -5.07
CA ASN A 559 5.34 27.91 -6.43
C ASN A 559 6.88 28.01 -6.45
N LYS A 560 7.50 27.43 -7.47
CA LYS A 560 8.93 27.52 -7.84
C LYS A 560 9.07 28.16 -9.21
N ALA A 561 10.28 28.59 -9.58
CA ALA A 561 10.46 29.30 -10.85
C ALA A 561 10.29 28.36 -12.07
N ASN A 562 10.62 27.07 -11.90
CA ASN A 562 10.48 26.05 -12.94
C ASN A 562 10.36 24.64 -12.31
N TRP A 563 9.98 23.64 -13.12
CA TRP A 563 9.75 22.27 -12.65
C TRP A 563 11.01 21.49 -12.23
N SER A 564 12.22 21.99 -12.52
CA SER A 564 13.48 21.40 -12.03
C SER A 564 13.96 22.01 -10.71
N GLU A 565 13.21 22.97 -10.16
CA GLU A 565 13.41 23.47 -8.80
C GLU A 565 12.54 22.70 -7.82
N TRP A 566 13.18 22.11 -6.82
CA TRP A 566 12.55 21.29 -5.80
C TRP A 566 12.63 21.97 -4.45
N ALA A 567 11.59 21.82 -3.64
CA ALA A 567 11.54 22.34 -2.28
C ALA A 567 11.02 21.28 -1.31
N ASN A 568 11.34 21.48 -0.04
CA ASN A 568 10.79 20.68 1.06
C ASN A 568 9.64 21.44 1.71
N LYS A 569 8.52 20.77 1.92
CA LYS A 569 7.41 21.24 2.75
C LYS A 569 7.27 20.27 3.91
N THR A 570 7.42 20.76 5.14
CA THR A 570 7.16 19.95 6.34
C THR A 570 5.78 20.26 6.89
N ASP A 571 5.06 19.23 7.32
CA ASP A 571 3.77 19.34 8.00
C ASP A 571 3.60 18.23 9.04
N SER A 572 2.69 18.43 9.99
CA SER A 572 2.39 17.45 11.04
C SER A 572 1.36 16.42 10.58
N ILE A 573 1.62 15.15 10.91
CA ILE A 573 0.78 14.01 10.58
C ILE A 573 0.62 13.09 11.80
N LYS A 574 -0.60 12.59 12.05
CA LYS A 574 -0.86 11.61 13.10
C LYS A 574 -0.69 10.20 12.56
N LEU A 575 0.06 9.39 13.31
CA LEU A 575 0.34 7.98 13.05
C LEU A 575 0.05 7.16 14.30
N GLN A 576 -0.33 5.90 14.10
CA GLN A 576 -0.37 4.86 15.13
C GLN A 576 0.90 4.03 15.09
N LYS A 577 1.23 3.38 16.19
CA LYS A 577 2.31 2.39 16.25
C LYS A 577 2.07 1.30 15.21
N GLY A 578 3.13 0.92 14.50
CA GLY A 578 3.07 -0.05 13.41
C GLY A 578 2.88 0.62 12.04
N VAL A 579 2.34 -0.13 11.09
CA VAL A 579 2.20 0.33 9.69
C VAL A 579 1.01 1.29 9.54
N ASN A 580 1.27 2.39 8.85
CA ASN A 580 0.30 3.42 8.49
C ASN A 580 0.33 3.61 6.98
N LEU A 581 -0.83 3.72 6.34
CA LEU A 581 -0.94 4.05 4.92
C LEU A 581 -1.19 5.55 4.78
N ILE A 582 -0.23 6.26 4.20
CA ILE A 582 -0.26 7.70 3.98
C ILE A 582 -0.71 7.97 2.54
N SER A 583 -1.86 8.62 2.38
CA SER A 583 -2.38 9.04 1.08
C SER A 583 -2.11 10.52 0.85
N ILE A 584 -1.53 10.84 -0.32
CA ILE A 584 -1.33 12.21 -0.83
C ILE A 584 -2.15 12.32 -2.12
N GLU A 585 -3.26 13.04 -2.05
CA GLU A 585 -4.26 13.06 -3.11
C GLU A 585 -4.56 14.49 -3.58
N ARG A 586 -4.72 14.63 -4.90
CA ARG A 586 -5.34 15.81 -5.50
C ARG A 586 -6.85 15.62 -5.50
N THR A 587 -7.60 16.32 -4.64
CA THR A 587 -9.08 16.21 -4.60
C THR A 587 -9.76 17.30 -5.42
N GLY A 588 -11.08 17.22 -5.65
CA GLY A 588 -11.85 18.30 -6.31
C GLY A 588 -11.77 19.66 -5.62
N SER A 589 -11.48 19.69 -4.31
CA SER A 589 -11.35 20.91 -3.51
C SER A 589 -9.98 21.57 -3.58
N ASP A 590 -8.99 20.87 -4.13
CA ASP A 590 -7.62 21.36 -4.25
C ASP A 590 -7.41 22.23 -5.51
N ARG A 591 -6.26 22.89 -5.59
CA ARG A 591 -5.84 23.69 -6.76
C ARG A 591 -4.43 23.36 -7.22
N GLY A 592 -4.13 23.67 -8.47
CA GLY A 592 -2.80 23.48 -9.07
C GLY A 592 -2.40 22.00 -9.21
N ALA A 593 -1.10 21.76 -9.25
CA ALA A 593 -0.46 20.46 -9.38
C ALA A 593 0.91 20.41 -8.67
N ILE A 594 1.40 19.22 -8.35
CA ILE A 594 2.80 19.01 -7.92
C ILE A 594 3.41 17.81 -8.65
N ASN A 595 4.74 17.80 -8.72
CA ASN A 595 5.53 16.58 -8.84
C ASN A 595 6.01 16.21 -7.43
N LEU A 596 5.89 14.94 -7.04
CA LEU A 596 6.32 14.43 -5.74
C LEU A 596 7.56 13.56 -5.92
N ASP A 597 8.65 13.90 -5.23
CA ASP A 597 9.91 13.16 -5.27
C ASP A 597 9.92 12.09 -4.17
N TYR A 598 9.87 12.51 -2.91
CA TYR A 598 9.80 11.61 -1.76
C TYR A 598 9.03 12.23 -0.60
N ILE A 599 8.70 11.37 0.37
CA ILE A 599 8.39 11.78 1.73
C ILE A 599 9.48 11.33 2.70
N GLU A 600 9.68 12.06 3.78
CA GLU A 600 10.66 11.74 4.82
C GLU A 600 10.00 11.88 6.19
N LEU A 601 9.91 10.77 6.92
CA LEU A 601 9.36 10.72 8.27
C LEU A 601 10.43 11.22 9.24
N ASN A 602 10.22 12.40 9.81
CA ASN A 602 11.12 12.98 10.78
C ASN A 602 10.71 12.59 12.21
N THR A 603 11.36 13.21 13.18
CA THR A 603 11.08 12.99 14.60
C THR A 603 9.60 13.19 14.92
N ARG A 604 9.11 12.35 15.84
CA ARG A 604 7.83 12.56 16.51
C ARG A 604 7.84 13.98 17.07
N THR A 605 6.83 14.78 16.75
CA THR A 605 6.63 16.05 17.45
C THR A 605 6.28 15.67 18.87
N SER A 606 7.17 15.93 19.82
CA SER A 606 6.80 15.83 21.22
C SER A 606 5.65 16.80 21.44
N GLU A 607 4.45 16.30 21.75
CA GLU A 607 3.58 17.08 22.61
C GLU A 607 4.44 17.42 23.83
N PRO A 608 4.59 18.70 24.20
CA PRO A 608 5.39 19.04 25.35
C PRO A 608 4.80 18.29 26.54
N TYR A 609 5.62 17.46 27.20
CA TYR A 609 5.21 16.76 28.42
C TYR A 609 4.71 17.74 29.51
N ILE A 610 5.12 19.01 29.39
CA ILE A 610 4.70 20.12 30.24
C ILE A 610 3.62 20.94 29.54
N VAL A 611 2.47 21.03 30.19
CA VAL A 611 1.42 21.99 29.86
C VAL A 611 1.90 23.38 30.27
N ASN A 612 1.82 24.34 29.34
CA ASN A 612 2.10 25.75 29.61
C ASN A 612 3.50 26.00 30.24
N GLY A 613 4.54 25.33 29.73
CA GLY A 613 5.91 25.45 30.27
C GLY A 613 6.56 26.82 30.06
N GLY A 614 6.06 27.61 29.10
CA GLY A 614 6.43 29.03 28.89
C GLY A 614 5.50 30.02 29.58
N PHE A 615 4.41 29.58 30.21
CA PHE A 615 3.42 30.46 30.85
C PHE A 615 2.70 31.43 29.88
N GLU A 616 2.64 31.07 28.59
CA GLU A 616 2.04 31.88 27.51
C GLU A 616 0.51 32.02 27.62
N THR A 617 -0.15 31.24 28.47
CA THR A 617 -1.57 31.43 28.78
C THR A 617 -1.83 32.67 29.64
N GLY A 618 -0.78 33.32 30.15
CA GLY A 618 -0.88 34.45 31.07
C GLY A 618 -1.25 34.05 32.51
N ASP A 619 -1.25 32.75 32.81
CA ASP A 619 -1.59 32.19 34.12
C ASP A 619 -0.82 30.89 34.42
N LEU A 620 -1.17 30.23 35.54
CA LEU A 620 -0.59 28.95 35.97
C LEU A 620 -1.35 27.74 35.41
N THR A 621 -2.01 27.82 34.24
CA THR A 621 -2.69 26.65 33.65
C THR A 621 -1.75 25.43 33.61
N GLY A 622 -2.17 24.31 34.20
CA GLY A 622 -1.36 23.09 34.31
C GLY A 622 -0.37 23.05 35.49
N TRP A 623 -0.21 24.13 36.25
CA TRP A 623 0.68 24.24 37.40
C TRP A 623 -0.09 24.42 38.71
N THR A 624 0.37 23.76 39.77
CA THR A 624 -0.14 23.90 41.14
C THR A 624 0.80 24.78 41.95
N GLU A 625 0.29 25.87 42.54
CA GLU A 625 1.10 26.71 43.42
C GLU A 625 1.05 26.25 44.88
N TRP A 626 2.08 26.60 45.65
CA TRP A 626 2.05 26.45 47.11
C TRP A 626 2.79 27.58 47.82
N HIS A 627 2.29 27.96 49.00
CA HIS A 627 2.92 28.88 49.94
C HIS A 627 2.43 28.58 51.39
N PRO A 628 3.15 29.03 52.43
CA PRO A 628 2.74 28.80 53.82
C PRO A 628 1.38 29.43 54.16
N ARG A 629 0.58 28.73 54.98
CA ARG A 629 -0.71 29.22 55.45
C ARG A 629 -0.55 30.55 56.17
N GLY A 630 -1.33 31.56 55.75
CA GLY A 630 -1.29 32.92 56.31
C GLY A 630 -0.29 33.86 55.64
N GLN A 631 0.53 33.36 54.72
CA GLN A 631 1.27 34.19 53.77
C GLN A 631 0.38 34.51 52.56
N LEU A 632 0.50 35.70 51.95
CA LEU A 632 -0.06 35.93 50.63
C LEU A 632 0.81 35.26 49.56
N PRO A 633 0.23 34.81 48.43
CA PRO A 633 1.01 34.31 47.30
C PRO A 633 2.03 35.35 46.82
N ARG A 634 3.23 34.89 46.50
CA ARG A 634 4.34 35.71 46.02
C ARG A 634 4.76 35.29 44.62
N TYR A 635 3.79 35.10 43.74
CA TYR A 635 4.00 34.78 42.33
C TYR A 635 3.12 35.64 41.40
N GLY A 636 3.46 35.63 40.12
CA GLY A 636 2.61 36.13 39.04
C GLY A 636 3.14 35.66 37.68
N VAL A 637 2.34 35.88 36.63
CA VAL A 637 2.74 35.67 35.24
C VAL A 637 2.66 37.01 34.52
N ASP A 638 3.75 37.42 33.86
CA ASP A 638 3.81 38.70 33.14
C ASP A 638 4.81 38.67 31.97
N SER A 639 4.76 39.72 31.15
CA SER A 639 5.61 39.98 29.98
C SER A 639 6.76 40.95 30.28
N TYR A 640 7.27 40.99 31.52
CA TYR A 640 8.36 41.91 31.88
C TYR A 640 9.70 41.19 31.95
N ASN A 641 10.49 41.19 30.87
CA ASN A 641 11.81 40.54 30.84
C ASN A 641 11.71 39.00 30.86
N GLU A 642 10.81 38.47 30.05
CA GLU A 642 10.70 37.09 29.59
C GLU A 642 11.93 36.66 28.77
N TYR A 643 12.24 35.37 28.81
CA TYR A 643 13.34 34.81 28.02
C TYR A 643 12.88 34.51 26.59
N SER A 644 11.67 33.99 26.44
CA SER A 644 11.05 33.66 25.16
C SER A 644 9.54 33.77 25.25
N GLY A 645 8.88 34.06 24.12
CA GLY A 645 7.42 34.20 24.09
C GLY A 645 6.96 35.56 24.61
N ASP A 646 5.73 35.60 25.13
CA ASP A 646 5.05 36.81 25.58
C ASP A 646 4.85 36.83 27.10
N SER A 647 5.22 35.77 27.84
CA SER A 647 5.01 35.68 29.28
C SER A 647 6.05 34.78 29.97
N LYS A 648 6.11 34.87 31.30
CA LYS A 648 6.88 33.98 32.17
C LYS A 648 6.28 33.93 33.57
N LEU A 649 6.67 32.94 34.37
CA LEU A 649 6.40 32.92 35.81
C LEU A 649 7.46 33.72 36.57
N TYR A 650 7.06 34.47 37.59
CA TYR A 650 7.98 35.01 38.59
C TYR A 650 7.53 34.73 40.01
N PHE A 651 8.50 34.63 40.93
CA PHE A 651 8.30 34.73 42.37
C PHE A 651 8.96 36.00 42.90
N TRP A 652 8.23 36.80 43.69
CA TRP A 652 8.74 38.07 44.22
C TRP A 652 8.07 38.48 45.54
N GLY A 653 8.87 38.98 46.48
CA GLY A 653 8.38 39.61 47.71
C GLY A 653 9.44 40.49 48.38
N ILE A 654 9.01 41.62 48.95
CA ILE A 654 9.89 42.55 49.71
C ILE A 654 10.09 42.12 51.17
N THR A 655 9.19 41.31 51.72
CA THR A 655 9.30 40.67 53.04
C THR A 655 9.66 39.19 52.90
N ALA A 656 10.02 38.52 54.00
CA ALA A 656 10.31 37.09 53.97
C ALA A 656 9.14 36.29 53.40
N TYR A 657 9.43 35.34 52.51
CA TYR A 657 8.41 34.52 51.86
C TYR A 657 8.93 33.15 51.45
N GLN A 658 8.02 32.20 51.38
CA GLN A 658 8.21 30.91 50.71
C GLN A 658 7.18 30.76 49.59
N GLN A 659 7.61 30.26 48.43
CA GLN A 659 6.75 30.07 47.27
C GLN A 659 7.24 28.89 46.43
N SER A 660 6.31 28.08 45.94
CA SER A 660 6.57 27.16 44.84
C SER A 660 5.44 27.09 43.81
N ALA A 661 5.79 26.51 42.66
CA ALA A 661 4.88 26.06 41.61
C ALA A 661 5.38 24.72 41.07
N HIS A 662 4.48 23.75 40.91
CA HIS A 662 4.76 22.37 40.50
C HIS A 662 3.83 21.90 39.40
N GLN A 663 4.26 20.95 38.58
CA GLN A 663 3.43 20.23 37.63
C GLN A 663 3.77 18.74 37.66
N LEU A 664 2.75 17.92 37.98
CA LEU A 664 2.83 16.47 37.89
C LEU A 664 2.50 16.04 36.47
N VAL A 665 3.49 15.43 35.80
CA VAL A 665 3.36 14.82 34.49
C VAL A 665 3.17 13.32 34.67
N SER A 666 2.13 12.76 34.04
CA SER A 666 1.79 11.33 34.11
C SER A 666 1.76 10.71 32.71
N GLY A 667 1.79 9.37 32.63
CA GLY A 667 1.78 8.65 31.34
C GLY A 667 3.15 8.63 30.65
N LEU A 668 4.23 8.83 31.40
CA LEU A 668 5.59 8.68 30.90
C LEU A 668 5.91 7.19 30.74
N GLU A 669 6.74 6.86 29.76
CA GLU A 669 7.32 5.53 29.65
C GLU A 669 8.51 5.42 30.62
N ASP A 670 8.85 4.22 31.08
CA ASP A 670 10.08 4.03 31.84
C ASP A 670 11.29 4.39 30.97
N GLY A 671 12.26 5.10 31.56
CA GLY A 671 13.46 5.53 30.85
C GLY A 671 14.07 6.81 31.38
N SER A 672 15.14 7.25 30.72
CA SER A 672 15.88 8.45 31.10
C SER A 672 15.23 9.70 30.52
N TYR A 673 15.03 10.73 31.35
CA TYR A 673 14.44 12.01 30.98
C TYR A 673 15.31 13.17 31.44
N THR A 674 15.42 14.21 30.61
CA THR A 674 16.05 15.47 30.97
C THR A 674 15.00 16.56 31.11
N VAL A 675 14.95 17.19 32.30
CA VAL A 675 14.16 18.39 32.59
C VAL A 675 15.06 19.61 32.44
N SER A 676 14.62 20.64 31.73
CA SER A 676 15.37 21.88 31.55
C SER A 676 14.50 23.12 31.57
N THR A 677 15.08 24.27 31.92
CA THR A 677 14.37 25.55 32.08
C THR A 677 15.34 26.71 32.05
N TRP A 678 14.85 27.89 31.65
CA TRP A 678 15.58 29.15 31.74
C TRP A 678 15.13 29.92 32.98
N VAL A 679 16.07 30.25 33.85
CA VAL A 679 15.78 30.97 35.10
C VAL A 679 16.65 32.21 35.25
N LYS A 680 16.11 33.22 35.92
CA LYS A 680 16.86 34.41 36.32
C LYS A 680 16.58 34.73 37.79
N LEU A 681 17.58 34.54 38.63
CA LEU A 681 17.52 34.85 40.06
C LEU A 681 18.20 36.20 40.33
N THR A 682 17.42 37.21 40.72
CA THR A 682 17.91 38.55 41.06
C THR A 682 17.77 38.80 42.57
N LEU A 683 18.86 39.25 43.20
CA LEU A 683 18.89 39.57 44.64
C LEU A 683 19.01 41.09 44.83
N TYR A 684 18.19 41.66 45.72
CA TYR A 684 18.23 43.08 46.09
C TYR A 684 18.68 43.27 47.54
N GLY A 685 19.82 42.65 47.89
CA GLY A 685 20.56 42.89 49.14
C GLY A 685 20.51 41.76 50.18
N LYS A 686 19.52 40.87 50.16
CA LYS A 686 19.47 39.70 51.06
C LYS A 686 19.67 38.39 50.30
N THR A 687 20.45 37.48 50.89
CA THR A 687 20.64 36.12 50.36
C THR A 687 19.47 35.23 50.79
N PRO A 688 18.77 34.57 49.85
CA PRO A 688 17.70 33.63 50.17
C PRO A 688 18.25 32.38 50.87
N LYS A 689 17.43 31.73 51.70
CA LYS A 689 17.78 30.46 52.35
C LYS A 689 17.86 29.32 51.33
N THR A 690 16.96 29.31 50.34
CA THR A 690 16.92 28.27 49.31
C THR A 690 16.30 28.83 48.04
N VAL A 691 16.90 28.56 46.89
CA VAL A 691 16.29 28.75 45.57
C VAL A 691 16.69 27.58 44.69
N ARG A 692 15.73 26.80 44.19
CA ARG A 692 16.02 25.57 43.45
C ARG A 692 14.91 25.13 42.51
N MET A 693 15.29 24.35 41.51
CA MET A 693 14.40 23.46 40.77
C MET A 693 14.34 22.10 41.49
N GLU A 694 13.15 21.52 41.55
CA GLU A 694 12.85 20.24 42.21
C GLU A 694 12.32 19.25 41.18
N VAL A 695 12.89 18.04 41.12
CA VAL A 695 12.38 16.93 40.32
C VAL A 695 12.04 15.80 41.28
N ALA A 696 10.80 15.36 41.29
CA ALA A 696 10.26 14.40 42.26
C ALA A 696 9.32 13.40 41.60
N GLN A 697 8.81 12.45 42.38
CA GLN A 697 7.78 11.48 41.99
C GLN A 697 8.10 10.59 40.77
N TYR A 698 9.35 10.53 40.31
CA TYR A 698 9.76 9.73 39.15
C TYR A 698 10.16 8.28 39.46
N GLY A 699 9.86 7.81 40.67
CA GLY A 699 10.26 6.49 41.17
C GLY A 699 11.63 6.46 41.86
N GLY A 700 12.39 7.56 41.83
CA GLY A 700 13.63 7.75 42.60
C GLY A 700 13.52 8.79 43.72
N ASN A 701 14.65 9.05 44.39
CA ASN A 701 14.77 10.10 45.42
C ASN A 701 14.62 11.50 44.82
N LYS A 702 14.00 12.45 45.53
CA LYS A 702 13.87 13.84 45.07
C LYS A 702 15.22 14.44 44.70
N LEU A 703 15.31 15.03 43.52
CA LEU A 703 16.49 15.72 43.02
C LEU A 703 16.29 17.24 43.14
N PHE A 704 17.31 17.91 43.68
CA PHE A 704 17.31 19.37 43.83
C PHE A 704 18.45 19.99 43.02
N LYS A 705 18.14 21.01 42.22
CA LYS A 705 19.12 21.81 41.48
C LYS A 705 19.05 23.25 41.97
N ASN A 706 20.03 23.65 42.78
CA ASN A 706 20.12 25.03 43.27
C ASN A 706 20.33 26.01 42.11
N ILE A 707 19.68 27.17 42.21
CA ILE A 707 19.73 28.25 41.23
C ILE A 707 20.64 29.35 41.76
N SER A 708 21.65 29.72 40.98
CA SER A 708 22.59 30.77 41.35
C SER A 708 22.10 32.15 40.90
N PRO A 709 22.37 33.23 41.67
CA PRO A 709 22.04 34.58 41.26
C PRO A 709 22.70 34.98 39.93
N SER A 710 21.97 35.71 39.09
CA SER A 710 22.44 36.16 37.77
C SER A 710 21.66 37.37 37.26
N THR A 711 22.34 38.27 36.57
CA THR A 711 21.72 39.42 35.88
C THR A 711 21.09 39.04 34.53
N LYS A 712 21.37 37.84 34.02
CA LYS A 712 20.84 37.26 32.78
C LYS A 712 20.16 35.92 33.03
N TYR A 713 19.27 35.50 32.13
CA TYR A 713 18.73 34.13 32.15
C TYR A 713 19.85 33.10 32.00
N GLN A 714 19.70 32.00 32.72
CA GLN A 714 20.59 30.85 32.68
C GLN A 714 19.76 29.59 32.46
N LYS A 715 20.23 28.72 31.56
CA LYS A 715 19.63 27.40 31.39
C LYS A 715 20.13 26.49 32.51
N ILE A 716 19.20 25.86 33.23
CA ILE A 716 19.50 24.78 34.16
C ILE A 716 18.82 23.51 33.68
N SER A 717 19.37 22.36 34.06
CA SER A 717 18.78 21.05 33.77
C SER A 717 19.12 20.02 34.83
N ALA A 718 18.32 18.95 34.83
CA ALA A 718 18.54 17.74 35.59
C ALA A 718 18.08 16.53 34.78
N THR A 719 18.77 15.41 34.93
CA THR A 719 18.43 14.13 34.29
C THR A 719 18.00 13.13 35.35
N VAL A 720 16.88 12.45 35.13
CA VAL A 720 16.33 11.44 36.02
C VAL A 720 15.89 10.22 35.22
N ASN A 721 15.83 9.06 35.87
CA ASN A 721 15.31 7.84 35.25
C ASN A 721 13.91 7.57 35.83
N VAL A 722 12.88 7.75 35.01
CA VAL A 722 11.48 7.48 35.38
C VAL A 722 11.25 5.98 35.42
N THR A 723 10.67 5.48 36.51
CA THR A 723 10.40 4.04 36.72
C THR A 723 8.98 3.74 37.22
N ASN A 724 8.12 4.75 37.23
CA ASN A 724 6.74 4.65 37.72
C ASN A 724 5.74 5.39 36.83
N GLY A 725 6.14 5.71 35.59
CA GLY A 725 5.32 6.37 34.59
C GLY A 725 4.86 7.81 34.89
N GLN A 726 5.50 8.51 35.84
CA GLN A 726 5.19 9.91 36.16
C GLN A 726 6.44 10.69 36.60
N LEU A 727 6.36 12.02 36.68
CA LEU A 727 7.41 12.92 37.15
C LEU A 727 6.77 14.24 37.62
N ASP A 728 7.14 14.73 38.79
CA ASP A 728 6.77 16.07 39.28
C ASP A 728 7.96 17.03 39.11
N ILE A 729 7.75 18.15 38.42
CA ILE A 729 8.73 19.24 38.31
C ILE A 729 8.21 20.47 39.03
N GLY A 730 9.06 21.13 39.83
CA GLY A 730 8.71 22.39 40.45
C GLY A 730 9.88 23.32 40.72
N PHE A 731 9.54 24.51 41.19
CA PHE A 731 10.49 25.55 41.58
C PHE A 731 10.14 26.05 42.96
N TYR A 732 11.14 26.24 43.82
CA TYR A 732 10.94 26.64 45.21
C TYR A 732 11.89 27.78 45.59
N VAL A 733 11.34 28.77 46.31
CA VAL A 733 12.08 29.86 46.95
C VAL A 733 11.73 29.90 48.43
N ASP A 734 12.75 30.00 49.28
CA ASP A 734 12.66 30.46 50.67
C ASP A 734 13.57 31.68 50.83
N SER A 735 12.96 32.85 50.97
CA SER A 735 13.63 34.14 50.96
C SER A 735 13.40 34.91 52.25
N LEU A 736 14.40 35.70 52.65
CA LEU A 736 14.30 36.71 53.72
C LEU A 736 13.70 38.04 53.21
N GLY A 737 13.17 38.06 51.99
CA GLY A 737 12.67 39.20 51.22
C GLY A 737 13.69 39.71 50.21
N TYR A 738 13.23 40.55 49.28
CA TYR A 738 14.06 41.19 48.25
C TYR A 738 14.75 40.19 47.30
N THR A 739 14.06 39.09 46.97
CA THR A 739 14.51 38.06 46.03
C THR A 739 13.50 37.94 44.90
N SER A 740 13.95 37.95 43.64
CA SER A 740 13.13 37.66 42.47
C SER A 740 13.64 36.42 41.77
N LEU A 741 12.79 35.42 41.58
CA LEU A 741 13.07 34.29 40.69
C LEU A 741 12.15 34.39 39.49
N GLN A 742 12.69 34.46 38.28
CA GLN A 742 11.96 34.37 37.03
C GLN A 742 12.20 32.99 36.40
N ILE A 743 11.15 32.37 35.87
CA ILE A 743 11.12 31.00 35.34
C ILE A 743 10.41 31.01 34.00
N ASP A 744 11.07 30.45 33.00
CA ASP A 744 10.56 30.42 31.63
C ASP A 744 11.03 29.14 30.92
N LYS A 745 10.31 28.76 29.85
CA LYS A 745 10.60 27.64 28.94
C LYS A 745 10.99 26.35 29.67
N VAL A 746 10.07 25.84 30.48
CA VAL A 746 10.22 24.53 31.14
C VAL A 746 9.93 23.41 30.14
N GLU A 747 10.88 22.51 29.95
CA GLU A 747 10.85 21.42 28.99
C GLU A 747 11.22 20.10 29.67
N ILE A 748 10.54 19.01 29.30
CA ILE A 748 10.98 17.64 29.59
C ILE A 748 11.23 16.97 28.24
N VAL A 749 12.30 16.19 28.14
CA VAL A 749 12.66 15.42 26.95
C VAL A 749 13.06 14.01 27.37
N LYS A 750 12.55 12.97 26.69
CA LYS A 750 13.03 11.60 26.85
C LYS A 750 14.40 11.46 26.15
N ASN A 751 15.40 10.95 26.84
CA ASN A 751 16.78 10.83 26.34
C ASN A 751 16.98 9.63 25.41
#